data_AF-A0A3M2C5H5-F1
#
_entry.id   AF-A0A3M2C5H5-F1
#
_cell.length_a   1.000
_cell.length_b   1.000
_cell.length_c   1.000
_cell.angle_alpha   90.00
_cell.angle_beta   90.00
_cell.angle_gamma   90.00
#
_symmetry.space_group_name_H-M   'P 1'
#
loop_
_entity.id
_entity.type
_entity.pdbx_description
1 polymer ?
#
loop_
_entity_poly.entity_id
_entity_poly.type
_entity_poly.pdbx_seq_one_letter_code
_entity_poly.pdbx_strand_id
1 'polypeptide(L)'
;MPETLSMKRRRRREDPALPSERERLLALLHRHGILYASETQPVLSRDGTTARWMLDSLCVSLTPEGLKLAARCLLERLRGFEGRQLATLGTTAIPLLSACVLESGGRYRGLLVRKERKAHGSRKWIEGRIDRDEPVVVVDDSVSSGTTMEACIARLEEAGLWVEGGVCLVRFGWYGGFARMLERGYRMASVYDVWDDFIYRMEDEPEKLVPNPTKIFPELRWREDKAPAGLHPAHLARLAMAAYLDDRSLPQPPARLDRTYDGDGGTYVSLRATGNVYLRHAREGFWHFPGEERGPLPRDVMLAAAKTAALLPPGEAGRSALDSGAIAVTFFSALEPCTVGELDNDRYGIVVASRVRTGRMGGALPRMPGIAGAWAQFQHARMKNAALVSFEPFDLFRHRVVKAVEPGMSWQPSGVPAPADPWYEDPARAGALARRARELALEVLGLEPAAEPLADDVLGADVDSLFVTVYLDGRLRGCMGSAVDRVDDDLRRLVRLALEDRRFAGSGDGGVERLAVTVSVLWDPLELGAFSPAEVMERVRLGQQALLVHQGQRQGLLLPFVAARHGLGPQAYALEVIDKAGITRPPYRWRRYECVTWLAEWHAGGHAGDRADRGDKPRRLAGALPLPPPPPADPEALRRKLAGLFRRYLLRHQRDDGTLYFRYLPHQDVLYEGGDLPRTAHGAWVLRRAGTVLEDGELAAAGRRLVDYLRPLVDAGEEGGAWLRREGEAESVAEVSFLLLALCAGPRSDGDRRLAEGLARALWRRVDRHGRVRTHRDERAGGEAHQDFAPGQLLLALAAACEAGLSAVDEETLRRAFRRYRHRFEVRPKSGMASWHMQAFSRWWRLSGDGAHAAFVYAIADWLLDFQEAKSGGFLGDLQPGGPGYTSALFLEGLGAAVRLAEAAAEGERARRYRRAYDRGLAFVDGLVMQESMAGLLPNPPWAIGGLRQSHLNDEVRIDFVQHGLSAVLELMPRPEAGA
;
A
#
# COMPACT_ATOMS: atom_id res chain seq x y z
N MET A 1 -1.98 -18.34 16.37
CA MET A 1 -2.28 -16.96 16.85
C MET A 1 -1.22 -16.59 17.87
N PRO A 2 -0.56 -15.42 17.84
CA PRO A 2 0.16 -14.98 19.03
C PRO A 2 -0.87 -14.44 20.01
N GLU A 3 -0.86 -14.98 21.22
CA GLU A 3 -1.74 -14.58 22.32
C GLU A 3 -1.72 -13.06 22.48
N THR A 4 -2.88 -12.47 22.17
CA THR A 4 -3.24 -11.13 22.59
C THR A 4 -3.16 -11.11 24.11
N LEU A 5 -2.16 -10.43 24.65
CA LEU A 5 -2.09 -10.04 26.05
C LEU A 5 -3.27 -9.11 26.37
N SER A 6 -4.44 -9.71 26.56
CA SER A 6 -5.63 -9.10 27.14
C SER A 6 -5.42 -9.04 28.65
N MET A 7 -4.73 -8.02 29.13
CA MET A 7 -4.69 -7.71 30.56
C MET A 7 -6.02 -7.05 30.98
N LYS A 8 -7.09 -7.84 31.09
CA LYS A 8 -8.24 -7.47 31.92
C LYS A 8 -7.84 -7.57 33.39
N ARG A 9 -7.38 -6.46 33.99
CA ARG A 9 -7.22 -6.35 35.44
C ARG A 9 -8.57 -6.51 36.13
N ARG A 10 -8.84 -7.71 36.68
CA ARG A 10 -9.84 -7.88 37.75
C ARG A 10 -9.34 -7.09 38.95
N ARG A 11 -10.07 -6.04 39.35
CA ARG A 11 -9.82 -5.29 40.59
C ARG A 11 -10.02 -6.20 41.80
N ARG A 12 -8.93 -6.77 42.33
CA ARG A 12 -8.86 -7.13 43.75
C ARG A 12 -8.75 -5.82 44.53
N ARG A 13 -9.48 -5.71 45.65
CA ARG A 13 -9.21 -4.69 46.67
C ARG A 13 -7.79 -4.96 47.19
N GLU A 14 -6.86 -4.06 46.88
CA GLU A 14 -5.47 -4.07 47.34
C GLU A 14 -5.21 -2.79 48.14
N ASP A 15 -4.44 -2.90 49.21
CA ASP A 15 -3.80 -1.78 49.92
C ASP A 15 -3.10 -0.82 48.94
N PRO A 16 -2.95 0.48 49.26
CA PRO A 16 -2.37 1.45 48.34
C PRO A 16 -0.91 1.08 48.01
N ALA A 17 -0.69 0.50 46.83
CA ALA A 17 0.64 0.21 46.31
C ALA A 17 1.46 1.51 46.22
N LEU A 18 2.71 1.46 46.67
CA LEU A 18 3.65 2.59 46.55
C LEU A 18 3.75 3.02 45.07
N PRO A 19 3.75 4.34 44.76
CA PRO A 19 3.87 4.81 43.39
C PRO A 19 5.16 4.32 42.73
N SER A 20 5.07 3.92 41.47
CA SER A 20 6.21 3.49 40.66
C SER A 20 7.27 4.60 40.54
N GLU A 21 8.51 4.23 40.24
CA GLU A 21 9.60 5.21 40.03
C GLU A 21 9.25 6.25 38.95
N ARG A 22 8.56 5.81 37.89
CA ARG A 22 8.02 6.68 36.84
C ARG A 22 6.98 7.66 37.39
N GLU A 23 6.02 7.22 38.21
CA GLU A 23 5.02 8.13 38.78
C GLU A 23 5.63 9.17 39.73
N ARG A 24 6.61 8.75 40.53
CA ARG A 24 7.35 9.66 41.43
C ARG A 24 8.14 10.71 40.65
N LEU A 25 8.86 10.30 39.61
CA LEU A 25 9.61 11.23 38.75
C LEU A 25 8.66 12.20 38.03
N LEU A 26 7.53 11.71 37.53
CA LEU A 26 6.53 12.56 36.89
C LEU A 26 6.00 13.62 37.87
N ALA A 27 5.73 13.26 39.12
CA ALA A 27 5.31 14.22 40.14
C ALA A 27 6.36 15.31 40.40
N LEU A 28 7.66 14.96 40.41
CA LEU A 28 8.75 15.94 40.53
C LEU A 28 8.83 16.86 39.31
N LEU A 29 8.69 16.31 38.09
CA LEU A 29 8.68 17.08 36.85
C LEU A 29 7.50 18.04 36.75
N HIS A 30 6.32 17.64 37.23
CA HIS A 30 5.17 18.54 37.34
C HIS A 30 5.41 19.68 38.32
N ARG A 31 5.95 19.36 39.50
CA ARG A 31 6.13 20.35 40.57
C ARG A 31 7.27 21.34 40.29
N HIS A 32 8.34 20.88 39.66
CA HIS A 32 9.60 21.64 39.57
C HIS A 32 10.17 21.73 38.15
N GLY A 33 9.69 20.92 37.21
CA GLY A 33 10.26 20.79 35.87
C GLY A 33 9.61 21.67 34.79
N ILE A 34 8.74 22.60 35.16
CA ILE A 34 8.04 23.50 34.24
C ILE A 34 8.37 24.94 34.61
N LEU A 35 9.00 25.67 33.69
CA LEU A 35 9.26 27.10 33.83
C LEU A 35 8.17 27.88 33.09
N TYR A 36 7.35 28.63 33.81
CA TYR A 36 6.35 29.53 33.23
C TYR A 36 6.94 30.89 32.90
N ALA A 37 6.51 31.46 31.78
CA ALA A 37 6.91 32.80 31.37
C ALA A 37 6.37 33.85 32.34
N SER A 38 7.19 34.84 32.64
CA SER A 38 6.83 36.04 33.40
C SER A 38 7.48 37.27 32.78
N GLU A 39 7.09 38.47 33.21
CA GLU A 39 7.67 39.73 32.70
C GLU A 39 9.20 39.78 32.85
N THR A 40 9.73 39.23 33.94
CA THR A 40 11.18 39.20 34.24
C THR A 40 11.88 37.95 33.73
N GLN A 41 11.13 36.92 33.34
CA GLN A 41 11.66 35.66 32.82
C GLN A 41 10.82 35.23 31.61
N PRO A 42 11.01 35.86 30.44
CA PRO A 42 10.31 35.47 29.23
C PRO A 42 10.78 34.08 28.79
N VAL A 43 9.86 33.27 28.29
CA VAL A 43 10.18 32.03 27.59
C VAL A 43 10.03 32.28 26.10
N LEU A 44 11.09 32.02 25.33
CA LEU A 44 11.12 32.24 23.89
C LEU A 44 11.34 30.93 23.14
N SER A 45 10.57 30.74 22.09
CA SER A 45 10.79 29.74 21.06
C SER A 45 12.06 30.06 20.25
N ARG A 46 12.54 29.07 19.48
CA ARG A 46 13.73 29.22 18.63
C ARG A 46 13.61 30.31 17.57
N ASP A 47 12.40 30.61 17.11
CA ASP A 47 12.10 31.66 16.12
C ASP A 47 11.92 33.05 16.77
N GLY A 48 12.15 33.16 18.08
CA GLY A 48 12.00 34.40 18.84
C GLY A 48 10.57 34.70 19.30
N THR A 49 9.59 33.85 18.98
CA THR A 49 8.22 34.01 19.48
C THR A 49 8.13 33.68 20.97
N THR A 50 7.23 34.32 21.71
CA THR A 50 7.02 34.04 23.12
C THR A 50 6.23 32.74 23.32
N ALA A 51 6.63 31.93 24.29
CA ALA A 51 5.92 30.74 24.73
C ALA A 51 5.43 30.92 26.18
N ARG A 52 4.36 30.21 26.56
CA ARG A 52 3.77 30.30 27.91
C ARG A 52 4.63 29.63 28.98
N TRP A 53 5.29 28.54 28.62
CA TRP A 53 6.15 27.77 29.49
C TRP A 53 7.18 26.99 28.66
N MET A 54 8.22 26.48 29.32
CA MET A 54 9.14 25.49 28.77
C MET A 54 9.44 24.40 29.79
N LEU A 55 9.81 23.21 29.31
CA LEU A 55 10.34 22.16 30.17
C LEU A 55 11.72 22.59 30.69
N ASP A 56 11.85 22.71 32.00
CA ASP A 56 13.12 22.92 32.70
C ASP A 56 13.50 21.65 33.47
N SER A 57 13.99 20.66 32.72
CA SER A 57 14.35 19.35 33.27
C SER A 57 15.53 19.41 34.25
N LEU A 58 16.32 20.50 34.26
CA LEU A 58 17.49 20.65 35.13
C LEU A 58 17.11 20.87 36.60
N CYS A 59 15.99 21.56 36.86
CA CYS A 59 15.44 21.71 38.21
C CYS A 59 15.15 20.37 38.91
N VAL A 60 14.93 19.30 38.13
CA VAL A 60 14.73 17.95 38.66
C VAL A 60 15.98 17.08 38.53
N SER A 61 16.64 17.11 37.36
CA SER A 61 17.80 16.25 37.08
C SER A 61 19.11 16.70 37.76
N LEU A 62 19.13 17.85 38.43
CA LEU A 62 20.22 18.26 39.33
C LEU A 62 19.91 18.00 40.83
N THR A 63 18.87 17.23 41.12
CA THR A 63 18.57 16.75 42.49
C THR A 63 18.95 15.27 42.65
N PRO A 64 19.37 14.81 43.85
CA PRO A 64 19.73 13.41 44.05
C PRO A 64 18.59 12.43 43.72
N GLU A 65 17.36 12.75 44.14
CA GLU A 65 16.20 11.91 43.90
C GLU A 65 15.77 11.94 42.43
N GLY A 66 15.58 13.14 41.87
CA GLY A 66 15.11 13.31 40.50
C GLY A 66 16.06 12.69 39.48
N LEU A 67 17.37 12.88 39.64
CA LEU A 67 18.37 12.31 38.75
C LEU A 67 18.40 10.78 38.81
N LYS A 68 18.33 10.20 40.01
CA LYS A 68 18.32 8.75 40.20
C LYS A 68 17.09 8.11 39.56
N LEU A 69 15.90 8.69 39.76
CA LEU A 69 14.67 8.19 39.15
C LEU A 69 14.70 8.34 37.62
N ALA A 70 15.20 9.47 37.10
CA ALA A 70 15.34 9.70 35.66
C ALA A 70 16.28 8.69 35.00
N ALA A 71 17.45 8.43 35.61
CA ALA A 71 18.39 7.44 35.12
C ALA A 71 17.77 6.03 35.05
N ARG A 72 17.05 5.60 36.10
CA ARG A 72 16.38 4.29 36.13
C ARG A 72 15.31 4.16 35.04
N CYS A 73 14.47 5.17 34.89
CA CYS A 73 13.47 5.21 33.84
C CYS A 73 14.08 5.19 32.43
N LEU A 74 15.18 5.95 32.21
CA LEU A 74 15.90 5.94 30.94
C LEU A 74 16.57 4.59 30.67
N LEU A 75 17.18 3.97 31.69
CA LEU A 75 17.81 2.66 31.59
C LEU A 75 16.81 1.57 31.20
N GLU A 76 15.56 1.63 31.69
CA GLU A 76 14.49 0.73 31.25
C GLU A 76 14.22 0.86 29.75
N ARG A 77 14.18 2.08 29.21
CA ARG A 77 14.00 2.33 27.77
C ARG A 77 15.23 1.90 26.96
N LEU A 78 16.43 2.14 27.48
CA LEU A 78 17.70 1.76 26.86
C LEU A 78 17.89 0.24 26.73
N ARG A 79 17.15 -0.59 27.47
CA ARG A 79 17.14 -2.06 27.29
C ARG A 79 16.69 -2.48 25.88
N GLY A 80 15.85 -1.67 25.25
CA GLY A 80 15.41 -1.87 23.87
C GLY A 80 16.47 -1.50 22.84
N PHE A 81 17.65 -1.06 23.25
CA PHE A 81 18.78 -0.73 22.38
C PHE A 81 19.95 -1.68 22.60
N GLU A 82 20.70 -1.92 21.55
CA GLU A 82 21.88 -2.78 21.58
C GLU A 82 23.18 -1.99 21.79
N GLY A 83 23.22 -0.74 21.35
CA GLY A 83 24.37 0.15 21.47
C GLY A 83 24.76 0.36 22.93
N ARG A 84 26.07 0.34 23.22
CA ARG A 84 26.65 0.49 24.57
C ARG A 84 27.35 1.82 24.80
N GLN A 85 27.28 2.73 23.83
CA GLN A 85 27.76 4.10 23.96
C GLN A 85 26.57 5.06 24.01
N LEU A 86 26.49 5.87 25.06
CA LEU A 86 25.51 6.93 25.18
C LEU A 86 26.16 8.23 24.73
N ALA A 87 25.48 9.00 23.89
CA ALA A 87 25.96 10.31 23.44
C ALA A 87 24.94 11.40 23.73
N THR A 88 25.38 12.64 23.91
CA THR A 88 24.48 13.78 23.98
C THR A 88 25.10 15.03 23.35
N LEU A 89 24.24 15.94 22.87
CA LEU A 89 24.62 17.25 22.33
C LEU A 89 23.85 18.33 23.10
N GLY A 90 24.56 19.12 23.90
CA GLY A 90 23.96 20.14 24.75
C GLY A 90 24.29 19.90 26.22
N THR A 91 23.95 20.87 27.07
CA THR A 91 24.24 20.82 28.51
C THR A 91 23.13 20.18 29.33
N THR A 92 21.88 20.23 28.85
CA THR A 92 20.69 19.79 29.60
C THR A 92 20.69 18.30 29.91
N ALA A 93 21.12 17.46 28.96
CA ALA A 93 21.11 16.00 29.13
C ALA A 93 22.43 15.40 29.66
N ILE A 94 23.45 16.23 29.96
CA ILE A 94 24.72 15.74 30.55
C ILE A 94 24.50 15.06 31.91
N PRO A 95 23.71 15.61 32.85
CA PRO A 95 23.40 14.93 34.11
C PRO A 95 22.76 13.56 33.86
N LEU A 96 21.75 13.50 32.98
CA LEU A 96 21.03 12.28 32.64
C LEU A 96 21.97 11.20 32.08
N LEU A 97 22.80 11.54 31.10
CA LEU A 97 23.79 10.64 30.52
C LEU A 97 24.77 10.13 31.58
N SER A 98 25.28 11.03 32.43
CA SER A 98 26.25 10.68 33.48
C SER A 98 25.65 9.73 34.51
N ALA A 99 24.41 9.97 34.94
CA ALA A 99 23.70 9.10 35.86
C ALA A 99 23.34 7.75 35.24
N CYS A 100 22.95 7.71 33.97
CA CYS A 100 22.75 6.44 33.25
C CYS A 100 24.04 5.62 33.20
N VAL A 101 25.19 6.23 32.92
CA VAL A 101 26.50 5.54 32.94
C VAL A 101 26.77 4.96 34.34
N LEU A 102 26.58 5.75 35.40
CA LEU A 102 26.81 5.34 36.79
C LEU A 102 25.87 4.20 37.24
N GLU A 103 24.56 4.34 37.00
CA GLU A 103 23.53 3.38 37.45
C GLU A 103 23.48 2.11 36.57
N SER A 104 24.13 2.11 35.41
CA SER A 104 24.07 0.97 34.47
C SER A 104 24.83 -0.29 34.89
N GLY A 105 25.57 -0.26 35.99
CA GLY A 105 26.43 -1.37 36.41
C GLY A 105 27.57 -1.65 35.42
N GLY A 106 28.08 -0.61 34.74
CA GLY A 106 29.19 -0.73 33.78
C GLY A 106 28.77 -1.12 32.36
N ARG A 107 27.47 -1.23 32.07
CA ARG A 107 26.97 -1.55 30.72
C ARG A 107 27.23 -0.44 29.71
N TYR A 108 27.13 0.83 30.11
CA TYR A 108 27.22 1.97 29.19
C TYR A 108 28.46 2.84 29.42
N ARG A 109 28.97 3.44 28.34
CA ARG A 109 30.00 4.49 28.36
C ARG A 109 29.43 5.80 27.78
N GLY A 110 29.96 6.94 28.22
CA GLY A 110 29.49 8.26 27.80
C GLY A 110 30.36 8.92 26.73
N LEU A 111 29.71 9.59 25.78
CA LEU A 111 30.29 10.47 24.77
C LEU A 111 29.63 11.85 24.86
N LEU A 112 30.41 12.92 24.78
CA LEU A 112 29.90 14.29 24.76
C LEU A 112 30.16 14.92 23.39
N VAL A 113 29.11 15.23 22.65
CA VAL A 113 29.19 15.89 21.35
C VAL A 113 29.14 17.40 21.56
N ARG A 114 30.07 18.13 20.95
CA ARG A 114 30.16 19.59 21.07
C ARG A 114 29.43 20.28 19.92
N LYS A 115 28.74 21.39 20.24
CA LYS A 115 28.17 22.31 19.22
C LYS A 115 29.27 22.92 18.34
N GLU A 116 30.35 23.35 18.99
CA GLU A 116 31.51 23.97 18.35
C GLU A 116 32.78 23.16 18.60
N ARG A 117 33.66 23.15 17.59
CA ARG A 117 34.94 22.46 17.67
C ARG A 117 35.77 23.13 18.75
N LYS A 118 36.40 22.33 19.61
CA LYS A 118 37.26 22.87 20.65
C LYS A 118 38.34 23.78 20.02
N ALA A 119 38.38 25.05 20.43
CA ALA A 119 39.25 26.06 19.82
C ALA A 119 40.75 25.81 20.09
N HIS A 120 41.08 25.32 21.29
CA HIS A 120 42.44 25.05 21.74
C HIS A 120 42.57 23.63 22.33
N GLY A 121 43.78 23.06 22.38
CA GLY A 121 44.02 21.69 22.85
C GLY A 121 43.66 20.61 21.81
N SER A 122 42.91 19.57 22.20
CA SER A 122 42.62 18.38 21.37
C SER A 122 41.81 18.63 20.08
N ARG A 123 41.21 19.83 19.92
CA ARG A 123 40.36 20.21 18.78
C ARG A 123 39.30 19.17 18.39
N LYS A 124 38.80 18.39 19.36
CA LYS A 124 37.81 17.33 19.15
C LYS A 124 36.40 17.89 19.02
N TRP A 125 35.57 17.17 18.26
CA TRP A 125 34.11 17.35 18.23
C TRP A 125 33.40 16.48 19.27
N ILE A 126 33.99 15.32 19.59
CA ILE A 126 33.43 14.32 20.48
C ILE A 126 34.45 14.05 21.60
N GLU A 127 34.03 14.23 22.85
CA GLU A 127 34.81 13.86 24.04
C GLU A 127 34.36 12.50 24.57
N GLY A 128 35.25 11.82 25.29
CA GLY A 128 35.04 10.44 25.77
C GLY A 128 35.90 9.41 25.04
N ARG A 129 35.81 8.14 25.46
CA ARG A 129 36.50 7.01 24.81
C ARG A 129 35.58 6.43 23.75
N ILE A 130 35.86 6.75 22.49
CA ILE A 130 35.13 6.24 21.34
C ILE A 130 35.54 4.79 21.07
N ASP A 131 34.54 3.92 21.01
CA ASP A 131 34.64 2.61 20.39
C ASP A 131 34.00 2.70 18.99
N ARG A 132 34.74 2.35 17.95
CA ARG A 132 34.26 2.48 16.56
C ARG A 132 33.42 1.30 16.10
N ASP A 133 33.36 0.22 16.87
CA ASP A 133 32.63 -1.01 16.51
C ASP A 133 31.33 -1.14 17.32
N GLU A 134 31.15 -0.28 18.34
CA GLU A 134 29.98 -0.27 19.21
C GLU A 134 29.00 0.84 18.80
N PRO A 135 27.70 0.52 18.58
CA PRO A 135 26.72 1.54 18.24
C PRO A 135 26.43 2.54 19.34
N VAL A 136 25.98 3.70 18.92
CA VAL A 136 25.71 4.84 19.78
C VAL A 136 24.20 5.03 19.91
N VAL A 137 23.74 5.31 21.13
CA VAL A 137 22.39 5.77 21.43
C VAL A 137 22.46 7.19 21.95
N VAL A 138 21.72 8.11 21.35
CA VAL A 138 21.69 9.50 21.80
C VAL A 138 20.71 9.65 22.96
N VAL A 139 21.11 10.35 24.02
CA VAL A 139 20.29 10.66 25.20
C VAL A 139 20.03 12.15 25.22
N ASP A 140 18.75 12.52 25.36
CA ASP A 140 18.32 13.91 25.48
C ASP A 140 17.31 14.08 26.63
N ASP A 141 17.11 15.31 27.11
CA ASP A 141 16.07 15.58 28.09
C ASP A 141 14.71 15.71 27.40
N SER A 142 14.68 16.33 26.21
CA SER A 142 13.47 16.40 25.42
C SER A 142 13.70 16.37 23.91
N VAL A 143 12.68 15.91 23.18
CA VAL A 143 12.68 15.92 21.71
C VAL A 143 11.39 16.55 21.22
N SER A 144 11.51 17.74 20.63
CA SER A 144 10.44 18.45 19.94
C SER A 144 10.62 18.43 18.42
N SER A 145 11.37 19.37 17.85
CA SER A 145 11.68 19.39 16.40
C SER A 145 12.64 18.30 15.96
N GLY A 146 13.43 17.74 16.91
CA GLY A 146 14.49 16.77 16.64
C GLY A 146 15.79 17.37 16.07
N THR A 147 15.88 18.69 15.88
CA THR A 147 17.06 19.34 15.26
C THR A 147 18.36 19.11 16.02
N THR A 148 18.32 19.15 17.36
CA THR A 148 19.51 18.92 18.20
C THR A 148 19.96 17.45 18.11
N MET A 149 19.00 16.53 18.25
CA MET A 149 19.21 15.09 18.06
C MET A 149 19.84 14.80 16.69
N GLU A 150 19.29 15.38 15.63
CA GLU A 150 19.78 15.23 14.26
C GLU A 150 21.22 15.75 14.09
N ALA A 151 21.54 16.92 14.65
CA ALA A 151 22.89 17.46 14.60
C ALA A 151 23.89 16.57 15.38
N CYS A 152 23.44 15.98 16.50
CA CYS A 152 24.22 15.00 17.27
C CYS A 152 24.52 13.77 16.42
N ILE A 153 23.48 13.18 15.82
CA ILE A 153 23.56 12.01 14.94
C ILE A 153 24.51 12.29 13.77
N ALA A 154 24.32 13.39 13.06
CA ALA A 154 25.15 13.76 11.91
C ALA A 154 26.64 13.82 12.31
N ARG A 155 26.97 14.40 13.47
CA ARG A 155 28.36 14.48 13.95
C ARG A 155 28.95 13.13 14.37
N LEU A 156 28.13 12.24 14.91
CA LEU A 156 28.55 10.88 15.24
C LEU A 156 28.79 10.06 13.96
N GLU A 157 27.89 10.16 12.98
CA GLU A 157 28.01 9.48 11.69
C GLU A 157 29.19 10.01 10.85
N GLU A 158 29.43 11.33 10.83
CA GLU A 158 30.63 11.95 10.24
C GLU A 158 31.93 11.45 10.88
N ALA A 159 31.89 11.07 12.17
CA ALA A 159 33.03 10.45 12.85
C ALA A 159 33.19 8.95 12.55
N GLY A 160 32.30 8.37 11.74
CA GLY A 160 32.29 6.96 11.35
C GLY A 160 31.62 6.03 12.36
N LEU A 161 30.75 6.56 13.24
CA LEU A 161 29.98 5.77 14.21
C LEU A 161 28.61 5.42 13.64
N TRP A 162 28.12 4.22 13.96
CA TRP A 162 26.73 3.88 13.71
C TRP A 162 25.86 4.35 14.87
N VAL A 163 24.91 5.23 14.58
CA VAL A 163 23.88 5.63 15.54
C VAL A 163 22.66 4.73 15.40
N GLU A 164 22.32 4.00 16.46
CA GLU A 164 21.13 3.13 16.51
C GLU A 164 19.85 3.96 16.64
N GLY A 165 19.90 5.04 17.42
CA GLY A 165 18.80 5.97 17.59
C GLY A 165 18.91 6.83 18.84
N GLY A 166 17.77 7.23 19.42
CA GLY A 166 17.73 8.15 20.55
C GLY A 166 16.67 7.82 21.60
N VAL A 167 16.98 8.17 22.85
CA VAL A 167 16.06 8.13 24.00
C VAL A 167 15.97 9.52 24.62
N CYS A 168 14.77 9.93 25.01
CA CYS A 168 14.59 11.16 25.79
C CYS A 168 13.72 10.97 27.04
N LEU A 169 13.81 11.93 27.97
CA LEU A 169 12.92 11.94 29.13
C LEU A 169 11.49 12.29 28.67
N VAL A 170 11.32 13.37 27.91
CA VAL A 170 10.00 13.84 27.44
C VAL A 170 10.00 13.98 25.91
N ARG A 171 9.11 13.28 25.21
CA ARG A 171 8.83 13.57 23.80
C ARG A 171 7.71 14.59 23.68
N PHE A 172 7.86 15.56 22.78
CA PHE A 172 6.84 16.56 22.52
C PHE A 172 5.91 16.10 21.39
N GLY A 173 5.13 15.05 21.70
CA GLY A 173 4.26 14.35 20.76
C GLY A 173 5.00 13.44 19.79
N TRP A 174 4.24 12.84 18.86
CA TRP A 174 4.76 11.92 17.86
C TRP A 174 5.23 12.60 16.57
N TYR A 175 4.63 13.75 16.25
CA TYR A 175 4.97 14.55 15.06
C TYR A 175 6.31 15.27 15.26
N GLY A 176 6.91 15.76 14.16
CA GLY A 176 8.19 16.46 14.22
C GLY A 176 9.36 15.50 14.47
N GLY A 177 10.09 15.69 15.57
CA GLY A 177 11.37 15.03 15.82
C GLY A 177 11.28 13.50 15.82
N PHE A 178 10.28 12.91 16.48
CA PHE A 178 10.12 11.46 16.54
C PHE A 178 9.84 10.85 15.17
N ALA A 179 8.80 11.32 14.47
CA ALA A 179 8.48 10.86 13.12
C ALA A 179 9.66 11.01 12.15
N ARG A 180 10.36 12.16 12.18
CA ARG A 180 11.53 12.43 11.33
C ARG A 180 12.67 11.44 11.59
N MET A 181 12.95 11.11 12.84
CA MET A 181 14.01 10.15 13.19
C MET A 181 13.64 8.72 12.75
N LEU A 182 12.39 8.30 12.99
CA LEU A 182 11.91 6.99 12.54
C LEU A 182 11.94 6.85 11.02
N GLU A 183 11.52 7.88 10.28
CA GLU A 183 11.58 7.90 8.81
C GLU A 183 13.00 7.71 8.25
N ARG A 184 14.00 8.19 8.99
CA ARG A 184 15.43 8.03 8.69
C ARG A 184 16.04 6.73 9.21
N GLY A 185 15.26 5.88 9.89
CA GLY A 185 15.70 4.57 10.38
C GLY A 185 16.34 4.56 11.76
N TYR A 186 16.14 5.62 12.56
CA TYR A 186 16.61 5.69 13.94
C TYR A 186 15.53 5.26 14.92
N ARG A 187 15.86 4.32 15.82
CA ARG A 187 14.94 3.89 16.89
C ARG A 187 14.72 5.04 17.87
N MET A 188 13.47 5.32 18.23
CA MET A 188 13.14 6.38 19.17
C MET A 188 12.38 5.84 20.38
N ALA A 189 12.79 6.25 21.58
CA ALA A 189 12.12 5.92 22.82
C ALA A 189 11.97 7.15 23.73
N SER A 190 10.96 7.15 24.59
CA SER A 190 10.76 8.22 25.58
C SER A 190 10.23 7.65 26.90
N VAL A 191 10.46 8.36 28.00
CA VAL A 191 9.84 8.01 29.30
C VAL A 191 8.42 8.56 29.37
N TYR A 192 8.23 9.80 28.92
CA TYR A 192 6.96 10.53 28.95
C TYR A 192 6.59 11.14 27.60
N ASP A 193 5.29 11.30 27.37
CA ASP A 193 4.72 12.15 26.32
C ASP A 193 4.23 13.47 26.91
N VAL A 194 4.55 14.60 26.27
CA VAL A 194 4.14 15.92 26.76
C VAL A 194 2.63 16.08 26.86
N TRP A 195 1.86 15.44 25.98
CA TRP A 195 0.40 15.59 25.95
C TRP A 195 -0.24 14.71 27.02
N ASP A 196 0.09 13.42 27.02
CA ASP A 196 -0.54 12.44 27.90
C ASP A 196 -0.07 12.55 29.36
N ASP A 197 1.21 12.86 29.59
CA ASP A 197 1.78 12.89 30.95
C ASP A 197 1.85 14.31 31.54
N PHE A 198 1.99 15.37 30.72
CA PHE A 198 2.13 16.76 31.20
C PHE A 198 0.88 17.61 31.00
N ILE A 199 0.59 18.00 29.76
CA ILE A 199 -0.45 18.99 29.42
C ILE A 199 -1.81 18.59 29.99
N TYR A 200 -2.17 17.30 29.95
CA TYR A 200 -3.41 16.79 30.55
C TYR A 200 -3.57 17.10 32.05
N ARG A 201 -2.46 17.24 32.79
CA ARG A 201 -2.44 17.47 34.25
C ARG A 201 -2.17 18.93 34.63
N MET A 202 -1.91 19.80 33.67
CA MET A 202 -1.68 21.23 33.89
C MET A 202 -3.02 21.97 33.93
N GLU A 203 -3.34 22.61 35.06
CA GLU A 203 -4.65 23.26 35.27
C GLU A 203 -4.91 24.43 34.31
N ASP A 204 -3.85 25.13 33.90
CA ASP A 204 -3.91 26.30 33.02
C ASP A 204 -3.89 25.95 31.52
N GLU A 205 -3.92 24.66 31.16
CA GLU A 205 -3.98 24.24 29.76
C GLU A 205 -5.44 24.06 29.29
N PRO A 206 -5.88 24.81 28.27
CA PRO A 206 -7.30 24.92 27.91
C PRO A 206 -7.91 23.67 27.28
N GLU A 207 -7.10 22.67 26.91
CA GLU A 207 -7.56 21.46 26.19
C GLU A 207 -7.33 20.19 27.02
N LYS A 208 -8.36 19.71 27.70
CA LYS A 208 -8.37 18.32 28.17
C LYS A 208 -8.53 17.40 26.96
N LEU A 209 -7.57 16.52 26.72
CA LEU A 209 -7.62 15.52 25.65
C LEU A 209 -8.93 14.72 25.74
N VAL A 210 -9.78 14.85 24.72
CA VAL A 210 -10.99 14.04 24.60
C VAL A 210 -10.64 12.80 23.78
N PRO A 211 -10.77 11.58 24.33
CA PRO A 211 -10.43 10.35 23.60
C PRO A 211 -11.15 10.24 22.25
N ASN A 212 -12.41 10.66 22.22
CA ASN A 212 -13.23 10.72 21.03
C ASN A 212 -13.79 12.14 20.83
N PRO A 213 -13.05 13.03 20.14
CA PRO A 213 -13.49 14.42 19.94
C PRO A 213 -14.74 14.51 19.05
N THR A 214 -15.08 13.45 18.30
CA THR A 214 -16.32 13.45 17.52
C THR A 214 -17.56 13.47 18.41
N LYS A 215 -17.49 12.97 19.64
CA LYS A 215 -18.57 13.04 20.64
C LYS A 215 -18.64 14.35 21.43
N ILE A 216 -17.91 15.39 21.02
CA ILE A 216 -18.11 16.74 21.56
C ILE A 216 -19.32 17.36 20.87
N PHE A 217 -20.41 17.57 21.61
CA PHE A 217 -21.66 18.12 21.09
C PHE A 217 -21.74 19.64 21.32
N PRO A 218 -22.40 20.40 20.43
CA PRO A 218 -22.66 21.80 20.68
C PRO A 218 -23.55 21.97 21.92
N GLU A 219 -23.47 23.16 22.54
CA GLU A 219 -24.42 23.56 23.56
C GLU A 219 -25.85 23.56 22.98
N LEU A 220 -26.77 22.87 23.64
CA LEU A 220 -28.17 22.80 23.24
C LEU A 220 -29.07 22.56 24.44
N ARG A 221 -30.33 22.98 24.31
CA ARG A 221 -31.39 22.72 25.30
C ARG A 221 -32.38 21.68 24.75
N TRP A 222 -32.59 20.59 25.48
CA TRP A 222 -33.68 19.67 25.16
C TRP A 222 -35.01 20.27 25.62
N ARG A 223 -36.00 20.31 24.72
CA ARG A 223 -37.37 20.72 25.03
C ARG A 223 -38.15 19.56 25.67
N GLU A 224 -39.36 19.85 26.14
CA GLU A 224 -40.26 18.84 26.72
C GLU A 224 -41.06 18.06 25.65
N ASP A 225 -41.36 18.71 24.52
CA ASP A 225 -42.06 18.07 23.40
C ASP A 225 -41.18 17.02 22.70
N LYS A 226 -41.81 15.96 22.18
CA LYS A 226 -41.15 14.90 21.43
C LYS A 226 -41.25 15.13 19.93
N ALA A 227 -40.19 14.79 19.20
CA ALA A 227 -40.27 14.73 17.75
C ALA A 227 -41.28 13.63 17.31
N PRO A 228 -41.95 13.79 16.16
CA PRO A 228 -42.86 12.78 15.64
C PRO A 228 -42.18 11.41 15.44
N ALA A 229 -42.86 10.34 15.82
CA ALA A 229 -42.38 8.97 15.60
C ALA A 229 -42.58 8.53 14.14
N GLY A 230 -41.73 7.63 13.66
CA GLY A 230 -41.86 7.08 12.30
C GLY A 230 -41.35 8.00 11.19
N LEU A 231 -40.59 9.05 11.54
CA LEU A 231 -39.96 9.91 10.54
C LEU A 231 -38.79 9.19 9.87
N HIS A 232 -38.63 9.41 8.57
CA HIS A 232 -37.41 9.09 7.84
C HIS A 232 -36.22 9.85 8.48
N PRO A 233 -35.01 9.25 8.61
CA PRO A 233 -33.86 9.87 9.26
C PRO A 233 -33.52 11.27 8.77
N ALA A 234 -33.60 11.50 7.46
CA ALA A 234 -33.32 12.81 6.86
C ALA A 234 -34.34 13.88 7.28
N HIS A 235 -35.62 13.51 7.43
CA HIS A 235 -36.65 14.43 7.92
C HIS A 235 -36.47 14.74 9.41
N LEU A 236 -36.10 13.75 10.22
CA LEU A 236 -35.75 13.97 11.62
C LEU A 236 -34.52 14.89 11.74
N ALA A 237 -33.49 14.65 10.92
CA ALA A 237 -32.31 15.50 10.88
C ALA A 237 -32.67 16.93 10.44
N ARG A 238 -33.50 17.12 9.42
CA ARG A 238 -33.99 18.45 8.98
C ARG A 238 -34.68 19.20 10.11
N LEU A 239 -35.59 18.54 10.80
CA LEU A 239 -36.32 19.10 11.94
C LEU A 239 -35.36 19.51 13.06
N ALA A 240 -34.39 18.64 13.40
CA ALA A 240 -33.38 18.93 14.41
C ALA A 240 -32.45 20.09 14.00
N MET A 241 -32.02 20.14 12.73
CA MET A 241 -31.20 21.23 12.20
C MET A 241 -31.94 22.57 12.25
N ALA A 242 -33.22 22.60 11.85
CA ALA A 242 -34.04 23.81 11.90
C ALA A 242 -34.21 24.31 13.34
N ALA A 243 -34.59 23.44 14.27
CA ALA A 243 -34.75 23.80 15.68
C ALA A 243 -33.44 24.32 16.29
N TYR A 244 -32.30 23.70 15.96
CA TYR A 244 -31.00 24.16 16.43
C TYR A 244 -30.63 25.54 15.87
N LEU A 245 -30.92 25.82 14.59
CA LEU A 245 -30.66 27.12 13.98
C LEU A 245 -31.55 28.23 14.53
N ASP A 246 -32.79 27.90 14.94
CA ASP A 246 -33.77 28.86 15.42
C ASP A 246 -33.43 29.36 16.85
N ASP A 247 -33.18 28.45 17.80
CA ASP A 247 -32.94 28.82 19.21
C ASP A 247 -31.97 27.90 19.96
N ARG A 248 -31.17 27.09 19.25
CA ARG A 248 -30.28 26.06 19.83
C ARG A 248 -31.01 25.06 20.72
N SER A 249 -32.29 24.78 20.44
CA SER A 249 -33.04 23.73 21.11
C SER A 249 -33.28 22.50 20.22
N LEU A 250 -33.56 21.36 20.86
CA LEU A 250 -33.99 20.14 20.20
C LEU A 250 -35.20 19.55 20.94
N PRO A 251 -36.24 19.05 20.26
CA PRO A 251 -37.26 18.23 20.92
C PRO A 251 -36.67 16.91 21.43
N GLN A 252 -37.36 16.23 22.33
CA GLN A 252 -36.97 14.90 22.78
C GLN A 252 -36.95 13.91 21.59
N PRO A 253 -36.00 12.95 21.56
CA PRO A 253 -35.92 11.95 20.50
C PRO A 253 -37.20 11.13 20.37
N PRO A 254 -37.63 10.79 19.13
CA PRO A 254 -38.79 9.92 18.94
C PRO A 254 -38.46 8.49 19.37
N ALA A 255 -39.49 7.70 19.68
CA ALA A 255 -39.31 6.30 20.10
C ALA A 255 -38.74 5.40 18.97
N ARG A 256 -39.04 5.72 17.71
CA ARG A 256 -38.57 4.99 16.54
C ARG A 256 -38.50 5.88 15.30
N LEU A 257 -37.65 5.49 14.36
CA LEU A 257 -37.64 5.99 12.98
C LEU A 257 -38.70 5.26 12.14
N ASP A 258 -38.81 5.60 10.86
CA ASP A 258 -39.67 4.93 9.86
C ASP A 258 -39.38 3.42 9.73
N ARG A 259 -38.11 3.02 9.87
CA ARG A 259 -37.66 1.62 9.93
C ARG A 259 -36.45 1.45 10.83
N THR A 260 -35.98 0.22 10.95
CA THR A 260 -34.76 -0.10 11.70
C THR A 260 -33.52 0.18 10.86
N TYR A 261 -32.53 0.83 11.46
CA TYR A 261 -31.21 1.09 10.88
C TYR A 261 -30.14 0.59 11.86
N ASP A 262 -29.01 0.14 11.32
CA ASP A 262 -27.84 -0.23 12.11
C ASP A 262 -26.90 0.97 12.19
N GLY A 263 -26.90 1.66 13.34
CA GLY A 263 -26.05 2.81 13.64
C GLY A 263 -25.13 2.57 14.85
N ASP A 264 -24.88 1.31 15.19
CA ASP A 264 -24.14 0.92 16.40
C ASP A 264 -22.70 1.48 16.45
N GLY A 265 -22.11 1.82 15.30
CA GLY A 265 -20.78 2.43 15.17
C GLY A 265 -20.81 3.95 14.97
N GLY A 266 -21.99 4.58 14.93
CA GLY A 266 -22.15 6.03 14.88
C GLY A 266 -23.01 6.54 13.72
N THR A 267 -23.19 7.87 13.70
CA THR A 267 -24.09 8.57 12.78
C THR A 267 -23.49 9.89 12.29
N TYR A 268 -23.60 10.16 10.98
CA TYR A 268 -23.21 11.42 10.34
C TYR A 268 -24.37 12.00 9.55
N VAL A 269 -24.51 13.33 9.57
CA VAL A 269 -25.47 14.08 8.75
C VAL A 269 -24.70 14.90 7.72
N SER A 270 -25.19 14.96 6.49
CA SER A 270 -24.64 15.79 5.43
C SER A 270 -25.76 16.59 4.77
N LEU A 271 -25.52 17.89 4.59
CA LEU A 271 -26.37 18.82 3.85
C LEU A 271 -25.65 19.26 2.57
N ARG A 272 -26.32 19.12 1.42
CA ARG A 272 -25.77 19.48 0.10
C ARG A 272 -26.78 20.27 -0.69
N ALA A 273 -26.32 21.13 -1.61
CA ALA A 273 -27.22 21.87 -2.49
C ALA A 273 -28.00 20.91 -3.39
N THR A 274 -29.31 21.14 -3.54
CA THR A 274 -30.19 20.36 -4.43
C THR A 274 -29.77 20.44 -5.91
N GLY A 275 -29.33 21.62 -6.35
CA GLY A 275 -28.85 21.84 -7.73
C GLY A 275 -27.41 21.39 -8.01
N ASN A 276 -26.63 21.02 -6.98
CA ASN A 276 -25.27 20.52 -7.14
C ASN A 276 -24.88 19.58 -5.99
N VAL A 277 -24.95 18.28 -6.24
CA VAL A 277 -24.61 17.23 -5.25
C VAL A 277 -23.15 17.26 -4.79
N TYR A 278 -22.26 18.04 -5.40
CA TYR A 278 -20.88 18.23 -4.93
C TYR A 278 -20.72 19.44 -4.00
N LEU A 279 -21.60 20.43 -4.10
CA LEU A 279 -21.62 21.57 -3.20
C LEU A 279 -22.20 21.13 -1.84
N ARG A 280 -21.31 20.85 -0.90
CA ARG A 280 -21.65 20.45 0.46
C ARG A 280 -21.66 21.68 1.35
N HIS A 281 -22.82 22.03 1.91
CA HIS A 281 -22.96 23.12 2.87
C HIS A 281 -22.35 22.77 4.21
N ALA A 282 -22.66 21.57 4.72
CA ALA A 282 -22.11 21.07 5.98
C ALA A 282 -22.13 19.54 6.02
N ARG A 283 -21.24 18.96 6.80
CA ARG A 283 -21.30 17.55 7.20
C ARG A 283 -20.59 17.37 8.51
N GLU A 284 -21.28 16.77 9.47
CA GLU A 284 -20.67 16.41 10.74
C GLU A 284 -21.36 15.18 11.36
N GLY A 285 -20.71 14.56 12.34
CA GLY A 285 -21.23 13.41 13.06
C GLY A 285 -20.28 12.89 14.11
N PHE A 286 -20.46 11.63 14.48
CA PHE A 286 -19.60 10.96 15.45
C PHE A 286 -19.59 9.44 15.32
N TRP A 287 -18.53 8.85 15.85
CA TRP A 287 -18.37 7.40 15.95
C TRP A 287 -18.61 6.89 17.36
N HIS A 288 -18.97 5.62 17.45
CA HIS A 288 -18.99 4.82 18.67
C HIS A 288 -17.86 3.81 18.62
N PHE A 289 -16.78 4.08 19.36
CA PHE A 289 -15.68 3.11 19.48
C PHE A 289 -16.06 1.97 20.44
N PRO A 290 -15.47 0.77 20.28
CA PRO A 290 -15.74 -0.36 21.16
C PRO A 290 -15.57 0.01 22.65
N GLY A 291 -16.62 -0.23 23.44
CA GLY A 291 -16.65 0.05 24.88
C GLY A 291 -17.18 1.44 25.26
N GLU A 292 -17.48 2.32 24.32
CA GLU A 292 -18.12 3.60 24.61
C GLU A 292 -19.64 3.46 24.85
N GLU A 293 -20.20 4.37 25.65
CA GLU A 293 -21.65 4.48 25.82
C GLU A 293 -22.32 4.93 24.49
N ARG A 294 -23.48 4.34 24.21
CA ARG A 294 -24.29 4.59 23.01
C ARG A 294 -25.72 4.95 23.41
N GLY A 295 -26.27 5.99 22.78
CA GLY A 295 -27.66 6.40 22.95
C GLY A 295 -28.60 5.59 22.04
N PRO A 296 -29.92 5.83 22.12
CA PRO A 296 -30.85 5.30 21.12
C PRO A 296 -30.62 6.02 19.78
N LEU A 297 -30.68 5.28 18.68
CA LEU A 297 -30.34 5.79 17.34
C LEU A 297 -31.03 7.11 16.93
N PRO A 298 -32.33 7.34 17.21
CA PRO A 298 -32.96 8.62 16.88
C PRO A 298 -32.30 9.82 17.57
N ARG A 299 -31.78 9.62 18.80
CA ARG A 299 -31.02 10.65 19.51
C ARG A 299 -29.71 10.95 18.78
N ASP A 300 -29.05 9.93 18.27
CA ASP A 300 -27.79 10.11 17.54
C ASP A 300 -27.97 10.87 16.23
N VAL A 301 -29.08 10.62 15.51
CA VAL A 301 -29.47 11.42 14.34
C VAL A 301 -29.62 12.90 14.71
N MET A 302 -30.33 13.20 15.80
CA MET A 302 -30.57 14.59 16.23
C MET A 302 -29.29 15.28 16.70
N LEU A 303 -28.40 14.57 17.40
CA LEU A 303 -27.10 15.13 17.82
C LEU A 303 -26.17 15.37 16.64
N ALA A 304 -26.09 14.44 15.68
CA ALA A 304 -25.31 14.62 14.46
C ALA A 304 -25.88 15.76 13.59
N ALA A 305 -27.20 15.91 13.57
CA ALA A 305 -27.89 17.03 12.93
C ALA A 305 -27.54 18.37 13.58
N ALA A 306 -27.60 18.49 14.91
CA ALA A 306 -27.20 19.70 15.62
C ALA A 306 -25.72 20.06 15.39
N LYS A 307 -24.81 19.06 15.43
CA LYS A 307 -23.40 19.25 15.05
C LYS A 307 -23.25 19.78 13.63
N THR A 308 -24.02 19.24 12.68
CA THR A 308 -23.98 19.67 11.28
C THR A 308 -24.54 21.08 11.11
N ALA A 309 -25.62 21.42 11.80
CA ALA A 309 -26.22 22.75 11.79
C ALA A 309 -25.30 23.81 12.39
N ALA A 310 -24.51 23.47 13.41
CA ALA A 310 -23.53 24.36 14.02
C ALA A 310 -22.41 24.82 13.06
N LEU A 311 -22.20 24.12 11.93
CA LEU A 311 -21.26 24.52 10.89
C LEU A 311 -21.87 25.49 9.87
N LEU A 312 -23.18 25.69 9.87
CA LEU A 312 -23.85 26.60 8.94
C LEU A 312 -23.73 28.06 9.43
N PRO A 313 -23.79 29.04 8.50
CA PRO A 313 -23.86 30.45 8.88
C PRO A 313 -25.05 30.72 9.83
N PRO A 314 -24.92 31.58 10.84
CA PRO A 314 -26.02 31.91 11.73
C PRO A 314 -27.13 32.69 10.99
N GLY A 315 -28.36 32.62 11.51
CA GLY A 315 -29.50 33.38 11.00
C GLY A 315 -30.04 32.88 9.65
N GLU A 316 -30.56 33.82 8.85
CA GLU A 316 -31.29 33.53 7.61
C GLU A 316 -30.44 32.79 6.56
N ALA A 317 -29.12 33.04 6.52
CA ALA A 317 -28.23 32.38 5.57
C ALA A 317 -28.11 30.86 5.82
N GLY A 318 -27.99 30.43 7.08
CA GLY A 318 -28.01 29.01 7.43
C GLY A 318 -29.37 28.36 7.18
N ARG A 319 -30.45 29.10 7.45
CA ARG A 319 -31.82 28.64 7.19
C ARG A 319 -32.06 28.44 5.69
N SER A 320 -31.65 29.39 4.86
CA SER A 320 -31.72 29.30 3.40
C SER A 320 -30.92 28.11 2.85
N ALA A 321 -29.72 27.85 3.38
CA ALA A 321 -28.92 26.68 3.01
C ALA A 321 -29.60 25.35 3.39
N LEU A 322 -30.28 25.30 4.54
CA LEU A 322 -31.08 24.14 4.95
C LEU A 322 -32.27 23.95 4.01
N ASP A 323 -33.05 25.01 3.77
CA ASP A 323 -34.29 24.97 2.98
C ASP A 323 -34.04 24.63 1.50
N SER A 324 -32.90 25.07 0.95
CA SER A 324 -32.48 24.78 -0.44
C SER A 324 -31.58 23.54 -0.60
N GLY A 325 -31.27 22.85 0.50
CA GLY A 325 -30.37 21.70 0.51
C GLY A 325 -31.10 20.36 0.70
N ALA A 326 -30.49 19.28 0.20
CA ALA A 326 -30.88 17.90 0.46
C ALA A 326 -30.07 17.31 1.62
N ILE A 327 -30.70 16.47 2.44
CA ILE A 327 -30.05 15.82 3.58
C ILE A 327 -29.83 14.33 3.32
N ALA A 328 -28.66 13.82 3.74
CA ALA A 328 -28.45 12.39 3.92
C ALA A 328 -27.91 12.09 5.31
N VAL A 329 -28.49 11.08 5.95
CA VAL A 329 -28.01 10.50 7.21
C VAL A 329 -27.26 9.22 6.91
N THR A 330 -26.01 9.13 7.34
CA THR A 330 -25.17 7.94 7.18
C THR A 330 -25.01 7.24 8.51
N PHE A 331 -25.38 5.97 8.56
CA PHE A 331 -25.24 5.09 9.70
C PHE A 331 -24.09 4.13 9.50
N PHE A 332 -23.40 3.81 10.60
CA PHE A 332 -22.31 2.85 10.62
C PHE A 332 -22.68 1.70 11.54
N SER A 333 -22.45 0.46 11.10
CA SER A 333 -22.49 -0.67 12.02
C SER A 333 -21.37 -0.56 13.05
N ALA A 334 -21.42 -1.38 14.10
CA ALA A 334 -20.35 -1.49 15.09
C ALA A 334 -18.96 -1.55 14.42
N LEU A 335 -18.00 -0.81 14.98
CA LEU A 335 -16.63 -0.75 14.49
C LEU A 335 -15.90 -2.06 14.83
N GLU A 336 -15.49 -2.80 13.80
CA GLU A 336 -14.78 -4.07 13.94
C GLU A 336 -13.28 -3.88 13.67
N PRO A 337 -12.38 -4.27 14.58
CA PRO A 337 -10.94 -4.25 14.30
C PRO A 337 -10.59 -5.09 13.08
N CYS A 338 -9.67 -4.62 12.24
CA CYS A 338 -9.22 -5.34 11.06
C CYS A 338 -7.79 -4.96 10.65
N THR A 339 -7.18 -5.79 9.80
CA THR A 339 -5.92 -5.48 9.12
C THR A 339 -6.14 -4.73 7.81
N VAL A 340 -5.05 -4.22 7.21
CA VAL A 340 -5.13 -3.55 5.89
C VAL A 340 -5.55 -4.53 4.80
N GLY A 341 -5.16 -5.80 4.91
CA GLY A 341 -5.57 -6.87 4.00
C GLY A 341 -7.06 -7.27 4.12
N GLU A 342 -7.71 -6.97 5.24
CA GLU A 342 -9.13 -7.30 5.47
C GLU A 342 -10.10 -6.21 4.97
N LEU A 343 -9.57 -5.18 4.33
CA LEU A 343 -10.34 -4.10 3.73
C LEU A 343 -11.03 -4.55 2.43
N ASP A 344 -12.25 -4.08 2.21
CA ASP A 344 -12.98 -4.23 0.95
C ASP A 344 -13.72 -2.93 0.66
N ASN A 345 -13.13 -2.12 -0.23
CA ASN A 345 -13.64 -0.79 -0.59
C ASN A 345 -15.02 -0.85 -1.27
N ASP A 346 -15.50 -2.02 -1.70
CA ASP A 346 -16.84 -2.17 -2.25
C ASP A 346 -17.89 -2.42 -1.17
N ARG A 347 -17.49 -2.78 0.06
CA ARG A 347 -18.41 -3.22 1.13
C ARG A 347 -18.34 -2.35 2.38
N TYR A 348 -17.14 -1.97 2.80
CA TYR A 348 -16.91 -1.40 4.12
C TYR A 348 -16.41 0.04 4.06
N GLY A 349 -16.90 0.84 5.00
CA GLY A 349 -16.21 2.05 5.44
C GLY A 349 -15.12 1.66 6.45
N ILE A 350 -14.17 2.56 6.66
CA ILE A 350 -13.07 2.35 7.60
C ILE A 350 -12.88 3.56 8.50
N VAL A 351 -12.31 3.32 9.67
CA VAL A 351 -11.83 4.35 10.61
C VAL A 351 -10.41 3.99 11.05
N VAL A 352 -9.51 4.96 10.96
CA VAL A 352 -8.14 4.88 11.48
C VAL A 352 -8.04 5.80 12.68
N ALA A 353 -7.53 5.31 13.81
CA ALA A 353 -7.32 6.09 15.01
C ALA A 353 -5.86 5.96 15.49
N SER A 354 -5.24 7.06 15.90
CA SER A 354 -3.88 7.03 16.46
C SER A 354 -3.88 6.37 17.84
N ARG A 355 -2.89 5.51 18.09
CA ARG A 355 -2.63 4.94 19.43
C ARG A 355 -1.77 5.84 20.32
N VAL A 356 -1.19 6.90 19.74
CA VAL A 356 -0.18 7.74 20.42
C VAL A 356 -0.53 9.22 20.43
N ARG A 357 -1.49 9.67 19.63
CA ARG A 357 -2.04 11.03 19.65
C ARG A 357 -3.54 10.96 19.89
N THR A 358 -3.92 11.01 21.16
CA THR A 358 -5.31 10.93 21.63
C THR A 358 -6.22 11.86 20.83
N GLY A 359 -7.36 11.34 20.35
CA GLY A 359 -8.34 12.08 19.55
C GLY A 359 -8.02 12.24 18.06
N ARG A 360 -6.83 11.86 17.58
CA ARG A 360 -6.52 11.87 16.13
C ARG A 360 -7.11 10.64 15.45
N MET A 361 -8.06 10.86 14.56
CA MET A 361 -8.76 9.80 13.82
C MET A 361 -9.32 10.30 12.48
N GLY A 362 -9.59 9.38 11.57
CA GLY A 362 -10.12 9.70 10.25
C GLY A 362 -10.78 8.50 9.60
N GLY A 363 -11.92 8.73 8.97
CA GLY A 363 -12.68 7.68 8.28
C GLY A 363 -12.72 7.85 6.77
N ALA A 364 -12.99 6.77 6.05
CA ALA A 364 -13.26 6.79 4.61
C ALA A 364 -14.41 5.84 4.28
N LEU A 365 -15.37 6.30 3.48
CA LEU A 365 -16.52 5.50 3.04
C LEU A 365 -16.12 4.59 1.87
N PRO A 366 -16.88 3.49 1.62
CA PRO A 366 -16.65 2.64 0.45
C PRO A 366 -16.91 3.41 -0.85
N ARG A 367 -16.18 3.08 -1.91
CA ARG A 367 -16.38 3.62 -3.27
C ARG A 367 -16.48 5.16 -3.33
N MET A 368 -15.71 5.87 -2.50
CA MET A 368 -15.66 7.33 -2.56
C MET A 368 -15.15 7.83 -3.94
N PRO A 369 -15.53 9.05 -4.36
CA PRO A 369 -14.94 9.68 -5.55
C PRO A 369 -13.40 9.68 -5.47
N GLY A 370 -12.74 9.30 -6.57
CA GLY A 370 -11.27 9.22 -6.65
C GLY A 370 -10.62 8.03 -5.92
N ILE A 371 -11.36 7.24 -5.15
CA ILE A 371 -10.82 6.12 -4.37
C ILE A 371 -11.19 4.79 -5.04
N ALA A 372 -10.27 4.26 -5.84
CA ALA A 372 -10.50 3.06 -6.64
C ALA A 372 -10.40 1.75 -5.84
N GLY A 373 -9.55 1.67 -4.81
CA GLY A 373 -9.27 0.41 -4.10
C GLY A 373 -8.97 0.58 -2.62
N ALA A 374 -8.83 -0.55 -1.93
CA ALA A 374 -8.63 -0.62 -0.47
C ALA A 374 -7.40 0.15 0.02
N TRP A 375 -6.27 0.07 -0.71
CA TRP A 375 -5.08 0.83 -0.34
C TRP A 375 -5.28 2.35 -0.41
N ALA A 376 -5.92 2.85 -1.47
CA ALA A 376 -6.26 4.27 -1.59
C ALA A 376 -7.23 4.70 -0.48
N GLN A 377 -8.20 3.85 -0.12
CA GLN A 377 -9.14 4.09 0.97
C GLN A 377 -8.40 4.22 2.31
N PHE A 378 -7.51 3.27 2.61
CA PHE A 378 -6.67 3.27 3.81
C PHE A 378 -5.78 4.52 3.90
N GLN A 379 -5.07 4.86 2.82
CA GLN A 379 -4.19 6.03 2.81
C GLN A 379 -4.98 7.34 2.92
N HIS A 380 -6.18 7.42 2.35
CA HIS A 380 -7.06 8.56 2.52
C HIS A 380 -7.51 8.73 3.99
N ALA A 381 -7.98 7.65 4.62
CA ALA A 381 -8.37 7.68 6.03
C ALA A 381 -7.19 8.05 6.94
N ARG A 382 -6.03 7.42 6.73
CA ARG A 382 -4.82 7.57 7.55
C ARG A 382 -4.12 8.92 7.38
N MET A 383 -3.80 9.30 6.15
CA MET A 383 -2.96 10.47 5.87
C MET A 383 -3.78 11.75 5.71
N LYS A 384 -4.91 11.70 5.00
CA LYS A 384 -5.69 12.90 4.70
C LYS A 384 -6.64 13.26 5.83
N ASN A 385 -7.40 12.29 6.35
CA ASN A 385 -8.44 12.58 7.34
C ASN A 385 -7.91 12.51 8.78
N ALA A 386 -7.15 11.47 9.13
CA ALA A 386 -6.56 11.35 10.48
C ALA A 386 -5.29 12.18 10.67
N ALA A 387 -4.67 12.62 9.57
CA ALA A 387 -3.38 13.32 9.56
C ALA A 387 -2.29 12.55 10.34
N LEU A 388 -2.28 11.21 10.25
CA LEU A 388 -1.24 10.40 10.84
C LEU A 388 0.08 10.58 10.10
N VAL A 389 1.17 10.71 10.85
CA VAL A 389 2.51 10.82 10.26
C VAL A 389 3.09 9.42 10.01
N SER A 390 4.25 9.34 9.36
CA SER A 390 4.86 8.06 9.00
C SER A 390 5.18 7.22 10.25
N PHE A 391 4.94 5.91 10.14
CA PHE A 391 5.19 4.91 11.20
C PHE A 391 4.47 5.17 12.53
N GLU A 392 3.50 6.10 12.55
CA GLU A 392 2.65 6.31 13.72
C GLU A 392 1.78 5.08 13.98
N PRO A 393 1.83 4.49 15.20
CA PRO A 393 0.97 3.36 15.55
C PRO A 393 -0.50 3.74 15.51
N PHE A 394 -1.32 2.86 14.92
CA PHE A 394 -2.76 3.10 14.76
C PHE A 394 -3.59 1.85 15.02
N ASP A 395 -4.86 2.07 15.35
CA ASP A 395 -5.94 1.09 15.25
C ASP A 395 -6.71 1.31 13.95
N LEU A 396 -7.09 0.22 13.30
CA LEU A 396 -7.88 0.22 12.08
C LEU A 396 -9.16 -0.57 12.33
N PHE A 397 -10.28 0.04 11.96
CA PHE A 397 -11.60 -0.55 12.05
C PHE A 397 -12.29 -0.53 10.70
N ARG A 398 -13.10 -1.55 10.43
CA ARG A 398 -14.08 -1.57 9.34
C ARG A 398 -15.49 -1.53 9.88
N HIS A 399 -16.43 -1.06 9.07
CA HIS A 399 -17.85 -1.06 9.38
C HIS A 399 -18.70 -1.09 8.11
N ARG A 400 -19.92 -1.65 8.19
CA ARG A 400 -20.93 -1.50 7.14
C ARG A 400 -21.47 -0.07 7.16
N VAL A 401 -22.01 0.35 6.01
CA VAL A 401 -22.52 1.71 5.81
C VAL A 401 -23.92 1.64 5.24
N VAL A 402 -24.86 2.35 5.88
CA VAL A 402 -26.20 2.60 5.34
C VAL A 402 -26.38 4.10 5.17
N LYS A 403 -26.89 4.53 4.02
CA LYS A 403 -27.14 5.95 3.74
C LYS A 403 -28.63 6.18 3.47
N ALA A 404 -29.27 6.91 4.36
CA ALA A 404 -30.66 7.33 4.26
C ALA A 404 -30.71 8.75 3.67
N VAL A 405 -30.85 8.83 2.34
CA VAL A 405 -31.04 10.08 1.61
C VAL A 405 -32.49 10.53 1.73
N GLU A 406 -32.70 11.83 1.86
CA GLU A 406 -34.03 12.43 1.85
C GLU A 406 -34.88 11.96 0.65
N PRO A 407 -36.10 11.46 0.89
CA PRO A 407 -36.98 10.97 -0.17
C PRO A 407 -37.18 12.00 -1.29
N GLY A 408 -37.06 11.55 -2.55
CA GLY A 408 -37.24 12.39 -3.73
C GLY A 408 -36.05 13.31 -4.06
N MET A 409 -34.98 13.32 -3.25
CA MET A 409 -33.78 14.11 -3.52
C MET A 409 -32.69 13.31 -4.24
N SER A 410 -32.03 13.94 -5.20
CA SER A 410 -30.86 13.39 -5.86
C SER A 410 -29.65 13.38 -4.92
N TRP A 411 -28.85 12.32 -5.00
CA TRP A 411 -27.61 12.22 -4.22
C TRP A 411 -26.52 11.51 -5.00
N GLN A 412 -25.28 11.75 -4.61
CA GLN A 412 -24.15 11.07 -5.26
C GLN A 412 -24.25 9.53 -5.05
N PRO A 413 -24.03 8.72 -6.10
CA PRO A 413 -24.08 7.25 -6.08
C PRO A 413 -22.80 6.62 -5.46
N SER A 414 -22.11 7.38 -4.61
CA SER A 414 -20.79 7.04 -4.05
C SER A 414 -20.75 7.26 -2.54
N GLY A 415 -19.76 6.62 -1.87
CA GLY A 415 -19.74 6.58 -0.41
C GLY A 415 -20.82 5.66 0.16
N VAL A 416 -21.17 4.61 -0.58
CA VAL A 416 -22.14 3.55 -0.24
C VAL A 416 -21.57 2.21 -0.74
N PRO A 417 -21.93 1.08 -0.11
CA PRO A 417 -21.50 -0.22 -0.59
C PRO A 417 -22.06 -0.50 -1.99
N ALA A 418 -21.39 -1.40 -2.72
CA ALA A 418 -21.94 -1.93 -3.95
C ALA A 418 -23.30 -2.61 -3.70
N PRO A 419 -24.24 -2.57 -4.67
CA PRO A 419 -25.49 -3.31 -4.59
C PRO A 419 -25.24 -4.80 -4.32
N ALA A 420 -26.14 -5.45 -3.59
CA ALA A 420 -26.02 -6.87 -3.26
C ALA A 420 -26.17 -7.78 -4.50
N ASP A 421 -27.04 -7.39 -5.44
CA ASP A 421 -27.31 -8.11 -6.69
C ASP A 421 -27.27 -7.12 -7.88
N PRO A 422 -26.08 -6.73 -8.34
CA PRO A 422 -25.95 -5.79 -9.43
C PRO A 422 -26.21 -6.45 -10.80
N TRP A 423 -27.26 -6.03 -11.51
CA TRP A 423 -27.60 -6.52 -12.85
C TRP A 423 -26.43 -6.46 -13.85
N TYR A 424 -25.52 -5.50 -13.67
CA TYR A 424 -24.35 -5.30 -14.52
C TYR A 424 -23.24 -6.35 -14.31
N GLU A 425 -23.31 -7.14 -13.24
CA GLU A 425 -22.41 -8.29 -12.99
C GLU A 425 -23.01 -9.63 -13.42
N ASP A 426 -24.29 -9.68 -13.81
CA ASP A 426 -24.98 -10.89 -14.24
C ASP A 426 -24.64 -11.24 -15.72
N PRO A 427 -24.01 -12.39 -15.98
CA PRO A 427 -23.74 -12.85 -17.34
C PRO A 427 -25.00 -13.05 -18.20
N ALA A 428 -26.14 -13.37 -17.59
CA ALA A 428 -27.41 -13.57 -18.30
C ALA A 428 -28.07 -12.25 -18.72
N ARG A 429 -27.67 -11.12 -18.10
CA ARG A 429 -28.16 -9.77 -18.42
C ARG A 429 -27.11 -8.99 -19.20
N ALA A 430 -26.16 -8.35 -18.52
CA ALA A 430 -25.15 -7.53 -19.17
C ALA A 430 -24.20 -8.35 -20.07
N GLY A 431 -23.91 -9.60 -19.70
CA GLY A 431 -23.14 -10.50 -20.56
C GLY A 431 -23.86 -10.87 -21.86
N ALA A 432 -25.20 -10.98 -21.84
CA ALA A 432 -25.97 -11.32 -23.03
C ALA A 432 -25.84 -10.28 -24.15
N LEU A 433 -25.58 -9.00 -23.81
CA LEU A 433 -25.29 -7.95 -24.78
C LEU A 433 -24.03 -8.26 -25.60
N ALA A 434 -22.94 -8.71 -24.95
CA ALA A 434 -21.70 -9.06 -25.63
C ALA A 434 -21.88 -10.29 -26.52
N ARG A 435 -22.60 -11.32 -26.03
CA ARG A 435 -22.96 -12.50 -26.82
C ARG A 435 -23.76 -12.10 -28.07
N ARG A 436 -24.77 -11.26 -27.91
CA ARG A 436 -25.60 -10.78 -29.02
C ARG A 436 -24.80 -9.95 -30.02
N ALA A 437 -23.96 -9.04 -29.55
CA ALA A 437 -23.10 -8.23 -30.42
C ALA A 437 -22.11 -9.09 -31.23
N ARG A 438 -21.59 -10.18 -30.65
CA ARG A 438 -20.78 -11.17 -31.36
C ARG A 438 -21.59 -11.91 -32.43
N GLU A 439 -22.79 -12.39 -32.13
CA GLU A 439 -23.66 -13.06 -33.11
C GLU A 439 -23.96 -12.15 -34.32
N LEU A 440 -24.28 -10.88 -34.07
CA LEU A 440 -24.50 -9.87 -35.11
C LEU A 440 -23.23 -9.61 -35.93
N ALA A 441 -22.06 -9.63 -35.30
CA ALA A 441 -20.79 -9.46 -36.01
C ALA A 441 -20.50 -10.66 -36.92
N LEU A 442 -20.80 -11.89 -36.47
CA LEU A 442 -20.68 -13.10 -37.29
C LEU A 442 -21.62 -13.06 -38.50
N GLU A 443 -22.85 -12.57 -38.32
CA GLU A 443 -23.83 -12.39 -39.40
C GLU A 443 -23.32 -11.39 -40.45
N VAL A 444 -22.87 -10.20 -40.01
CA VAL A 444 -22.35 -9.18 -40.93
C VAL A 444 -21.10 -9.64 -41.68
N LEU A 445 -20.26 -10.48 -41.05
CA LEU A 445 -19.09 -11.09 -41.68
C LEU A 445 -19.43 -12.31 -42.57
N GLY A 446 -20.69 -12.76 -42.59
CA GLY A 446 -21.12 -13.93 -43.36
C GLY A 446 -20.60 -15.27 -42.83
N LEU A 447 -20.23 -15.34 -41.54
CA LEU A 447 -19.62 -16.52 -40.92
C LEU A 447 -20.65 -17.47 -40.30
N GLU A 448 -21.64 -16.92 -39.60
CA GLU A 448 -22.77 -17.67 -39.01
C GLU A 448 -24.05 -16.82 -39.08
N PRO A 449 -25.24 -17.41 -39.25
CA PRO A 449 -26.50 -16.65 -39.18
C PRO A 449 -26.77 -16.17 -37.75
N ALA A 450 -27.34 -14.97 -37.61
CA ALA A 450 -27.72 -14.46 -36.29
C ALA A 450 -28.88 -15.26 -35.66
N ALA A 451 -28.83 -15.39 -34.33
CA ALA A 451 -29.89 -15.98 -33.52
C ALA A 451 -31.05 -15.00 -33.24
N GLU A 452 -31.97 -15.38 -32.36
CA GLU A 452 -33.12 -14.56 -31.97
C GLU A 452 -32.74 -13.17 -31.40
N PRO A 453 -33.54 -12.13 -31.64
CA PRO A 453 -33.33 -10.80 -31.08
C PRO A 453 -33.30 -10.80 -29.54
N LEU A 454 -32.47 -9.92 -28.96
CA LEU A 454 -32.43 -9.72 -27.52
C LEU A 454 -33.57 -8.79 -27.08
N ALA A 455 -34.23 -9.15 -25.97
CA ALA A 455 -35.25 -8.30 -25.36
C ALA A 455 -34.64 -7.09 -24.65
N ASP A 456 -35.42 -6.01 -24.50
CA ASP A 456 -34.94 -4.75 -23.89
C ASP A 456 -34.84 -4.82 -22.35
N ASP A 457 -35.46 -5.80 -21.69
CA ASP A 457 -35.49 -5.98 -20.24
C ASP A 457 -34.16 -6.44 -19.61
N VAL A 458 -33.16 -6.72 -20.44
CA VAL A 458 -31.79 -7.08 -20.03
C VAL A 458 -31.00 -5.91 -19.43
N LEU A 459 -31.42 -4.67 -19.67
CA LEU A 459 -30.77 -3.46 -19.15
C LEU A 459 -31.44 -2.94 -17.88
N GLY A 460 -30.64 -2.29 -17.02
CA GLY A 460 -31.19 -1.48 -15.94
C GLY A 460 -31.86 -0.20 -16.46
N ALA A 461 -32.78 0.38 -15.68
CA ALA A 461 -33.55 1.57 -16.07
C ALA A 461 -32.69 2.84 -16.32
N ASP A 462 -31.47 2.89 -15.79
CA ASP A 462 -30.59 4.08 -15.81
C ASP A 462 -29.42 3.96 -16.81
N VAL A 463 -29.49 3.02 -17.77
CA VAL A 463 -28.46 2.88 -18.80
C VAL A 463 -28.54 4.05 -19.77
N ASP A 464 -27.40 4.72 -19.99
CA ASP A 464 -27.29 5.89 -20.86
C ASP A 464 -26.84 5.47 -22.27
N SER A 465 -25.76 4.68 -22.35
CA SER A 465 -25.12 4.38 -23.63
C SER A 465 -24.45 3.00 -23.67
N LEU A 466 -24.38 2.44 -24.88
CA LEU A 466 -23.64 1.22 -25.20
C LEU A 466 -22.47 1.55 -26.12
N PHE A 467 -21.34 0.91 -25.89
CA PHE A 467 -20.18 0.95 -26.77
C PHE A 467 -19.79 -0.47 -27.18
N VAL A 468 -19.84 -0.74 -28.49
CA VAL A 468 -19.40 -2.00 -29.09
C VAL A 468 -17.99 -1.83 -29.64
N THR A 469 -17.07 -2.68 -29.21
CA THR A 469 -15.71 -2.76 -29.75
C THR A 469 -15.51 -4.12 -30.39
N VAL A 470 -15.11 -4.14 -31.65
CA VAL A 470 -14.88 -5.38 -32.42
C VAL A 470 -13.39 -5.57 -32.63
N TYR A 471 -12.91 -6.80 -32.42
CA TYR A 471 -11.56 -7.23 -32.67
C TYR A 471 -11.56 -8.41 -33.64
N LEU A 472 -10.71 -8.36 -34.65
CA LEU A 472 -10.45 -9.44 -35.59
C LEU A 472 -9.01 -9.89 -35.39
N ASP A 473 -8.82 -11.16 -35.05
CA ASP A 473 -7.50 -11.77 -34.79
C ASP A 473 -6.68 -10.96 -33.78
N GLY A 474 -7.33 -10.49 -32.71
CA GLY A 474 -6.72 -9.69 -31.66
C GLY A 474 -6.49 -8.21 -31.99
N ARG A 475 -6.71 -7.80 -33.25
CA ARG A 475 -6.54 -6.40 -33.69
C ARG A 475 -7.85 -5.65 -33.63
N LEU A 476 -7.80 -4.40 -33.15
CA LEU A 476 -8.98 -3.54 -33.06
C LEU A 476 -9.50 -3.21 -34.46
N ARG A 477 -10.75 -3.59 -34.75
CA ARG A 477 -11.43 -3.29 -36.02
C ARG A 477 -12.26 -2.01 -35.94
N GLY A 478 -12.83 -1.70 -34.78
CA GLY A 478 -13.57 -0.46 -34.53
C GLY A 478 -14.19 -0.41 -33.15
N CYS A 479 -14.52 0.81 -32.71
CA CYS A 479 -15.19 1.08 -31.43
C CYS A 479 -16.23 2.18 -31.66
N MET A 480 -17.51 1.82 -31.50
CA MET A 480 -18.65 2.70 -31.76
C MET A 480 -19.62 2.66 -30.59
N GLY A 481 -20.20 3.80 -30.25
CA GLY A 481 -21.22 3.87 -29.20
C GLY A 481 -22.27 4.94 -29.45
N SER A 482 -23.43 4.73 -28.86
CA SER A 482 -24.58 5.63 -28.92
C SER A 482 -25.39 5.53 -27.65
N ALA A 483 -26.27 6.51 -27.43
CA ALA A 483 -27.35 6.36 -26.46
C ALA A 483 -28.23 5.16 -26.82
N VAL A 484 -28.88 4.58 -25.81
CA VAL A 484 -29.76 3.40 -25.97
C VAL A 484 -31.21 3.84 -26.18
N ASP A 485 -31.86 3.24 -27.17
CA ASP A 485 -33.31 3.34 -27.43
C ASP A 485 -33.92 1.93 -27.50
N ARG A 486 -33.44 1.07 -28.39
CA ARG A 486 -33.85 -0.34 -28.53
C ARG A 486 -32.62 -1.22 -28.61
N VAL A 487 -32.46 -2.13 -27.65
CA VAL A 487 -31.19 -2.81 -27.37
C VAL A 487 -30.67 -3.58 -28.60
N ASP A 488 -31.51 -4.43 -29.21
CA ASP A 488 -31.10 -5.25 -30.37
C ASP A 488 -30.78 -4.40 -31.60
N ASP A 489 -31.59 -3.36 -31.86
CA ASP A 489 -31.45 -2.48 -33.02
C ASP A 489 -30.20 -1.61 -32.90
N ASP A 490 -29.93 -1.09 -31.71
CA ASP A 490 -28.72 -0.33 -31.39
C ASP A 490 -27.48 -1.20 -31.49
N LEU A 491 -27.49 -2.42 -30.94
CA LEU A 491 -26.37 -3.36 -31.10
C LEU A 491 -26.11 -3.67 -32.56
N ARG A 492 -27.14 -3.97 -33.37
CA ARG A 492 -27.00 -4.23 -34.82
C ARG A 492 -26.37 -3.04 -35.54
N ARG A 493 -26.82 -1.82 -35.24
CA ARG A 493 -26.26 -0.59 -35.81
C ARG A 493 -24.80 -0.40 -35.39
N LEU A 494 -24.50 -0.50 -34.09
CA LEU A 494 -23.15 -0.26 -33.55
C LEU A 494 -22.14 -1.30 -34.03
N VAL A 495 -22.53 -2.58 -34.13
CA VAL A 495 -21.70 -3.64 -34.70
C VAL A 495 -21.32 -3.33 -36.15
N ARG A 496 -22.30 -2.97 -36.99
CA ARG A 496 -22.05 -2.60 -38.39
C ARG A 496 -21.09 -1.42 -38.49
N LEU A 497 -21.34 -0.34 -37.73
CA LEU A 497 -20.48 0.83 -37.71
C LEU A 497 -19.05 0.50 -37.23
N ALA A 498 -18.90 -0.38 -36.23
CA ALA A 498 -17.58 -0.81 -35.76
C ALA A 498 -16.83 -1.63 -36.82
N LEU A 499 -17.52 -2.51 -37.55
CA LEU A 499 -16.95 -3.28 -38.66
C LEU A 499 -16.64 -2.44 -39.89
N GLU A 500 -17.26 -1.27 -40.06
CA GLU A 500 -17.05 -0.36 -41.19
C GLU A 500 -16.11 0.81 -40.85
N ASP A 501 -15.57 0.87 -39.63
CA ASP A 501 -14.76 1.99 -39.14
C ASP A 501 -13.47 2.19 -39.97
N ARG A 502 -13.40 3.28 -40.73
CA ARG A 502 -12.28 3.54 -41.65
C ARG A 502 -10.99 3.93 -40.92
N ARG A 503 -11.05 4.33 -39.64
CA ARG A 503 -9.86 4.68 -38.84
C ARG A 503 -8.93 3.48 -38.62
N PHE A 504 -9.46 2.27 -38.75
CA PHE A 504 -8.76 1.01 -38.55
C PHE A 504 -8.75 0.13 -39.81
N ALA A 505 -9.01 0.71 -40.99
CA ALA A 505 -8.95 0.00 -42.26
C ALA A 505 -7.49 -0.41 -42.59
N GLY A 506 -7.28 -1.68 -42.98
CA GLY A 506 -5.95 -2.26 -43.24
C GLY A 506 -5.64 -3.54 -42.45
N SER A 507 -6.58 -4.04 -41.65
CA SER A 507 -6.46 -5.31 -40.92
C SER A 507 -7.45 -6.33 -41.51
N GLY A 508 -6.99 -7.25 -42.36
CA GLY A 508 -7.79 -8.42 -42.77
C GLY A 508 -8.05 -8.59 -44.27
N ASP A 509 -7.00 -8.72 -45.08
CA ASP A 509 -7.11 -9.32 -46.41
C ASP A 509 -7.08 -10.87 -46.37
N GLY A 510 -7.09 -11.47 -45.16
CA GLY A 510 -7.20 -12.91 -44.89
C GLY A 510 -8.50 -13.27 -44.18
N GLY A 511 -8.85 -14.56 -44.16
CA GLY A 511 -10.03 -15.05 -43.42
C GLY A 511 -9.91 -14.83 -41.90
N VAL A 512 -11.02 -14.52 -41.24
CA VAL A 512 -11.08 -14.29 -39.79
C VAL A 512 -10.99 -15.62 -39.04
N GLU A 513 -9.92 -15.82 -38.26
CA GLU A 513 -9.76 -17.02 -37.42
C GLU A 513 -10.35 -16.82 -36.02
N ARG A 514 -10.28 -15.60 -35.47
CA ARG A 514 -10.80 -15.23 -34.16
C ARG A 514 -11.57 -13.92 -34.23
N LEU A 515 -12.76 -13.92 -33.64
CA LEU A 515 -13.59 -12.74 -33.42
C LEU A 515 -13.75 -12.54 -31.92
N ALA A 516 -13.48 -11.32 -31.44
CA ALA A 516 -13.81 -10.90 -30.08
C ALA A 516 -14.63 -9.62 -30.14
N VAL A 517 -15.73 -9.59 -29.40
CA VAL A 517 -16.58 -8.40 -29.29
C VAL A 517 -16.72 -8.04 -27.82
N THR A 518 -16.42 -6.79 -27.49
CA THR A 518 -16.69 -6.23 -26.17
C THR A 518 -17.85 -5.26 -26.23
N VAL A 519 -18.70 -5.30 -25.21
CA VAL A 519 -19.77 -4.33 -25.00
C VAL A 519 -19.52 -3.65 -23.66
N SER A 520 -19.29 -2.34 -23.72
CA SER A 520 -19.23 -1.49 -22.52
C SER A 520 -20.57 -0.81 -22.32
N VAL A 521 -21.12 -0.97 -21.12
CA VAL A 521 -22.41 -0.39 -20.73
C VAL A 521 -22.15 0.75 -19.78
N LEU A 522 -22.62 1.94 -20.13
CA LEU A 522 -22.49 3.15 -19.33
C LEU A 522 -23.83 3.51 -18.71
N TRP A 523 -23.83 3.75 -17.40
CA TRP A 523 -25.04 4.13 -16.65
C TRP A 523 -24.71 5.20 -15.62
N ASP A 524 -25.75 5.79 -15.04
CA ASP A 524 -25.65 6.78 -13.97
C ASP A 524 -24.70 7.94 -14.34
N PRO A 525 -25.00 8.66 -15.46
CA PRO A 525 -24.22 9.80 -15.89
C PRO A 525 -24.18 10.86 -14.80
N LEU A 526 -22.99 11.32 -14.46
CA LEU A 526 -22.82 12.39 -13.48
C LEU A 526 -21.98 13.53 -14.02
N GLU A 527 -22.63 14.70 -14.12
CA GLU A 527 -21.99 15.98 -14.39
C GLU A 527 -21.10 16.40 -13.22
N LEU A 528 -19.81 16.57 -13.50
CA LEU A 528 -18.83 17.02 -12.51
C LEU A 528 -18.65 18.54 -12.57
N GLY A 529 -18.77 19.13 -13.76
CA GLY A 529 -18.50 20.55 -13.99
C GLY A 529 -17.08 20.82 -14.49
N ALA A 530 -16.61 22.06 -14.34
CA ALA A 530 -15.33 22.50 -14.88
C ALA A 530 -14.17 22.26 -13.90
N PHE A 531 -13.21 21.43 -14.29
CA PHE A 531 -12.03 21.08 -13.47
C PHE A 531 -10.77 20.95 -14.34
N SER A 532 -9.60 21.16 -13.74
CA SER A 532 -8.33 20.79 -14.36
C SER A 532 -8.18 19.26 -14.46
N PRO A 533 -7.26 18.75 -15.32
CA PRO A 533 -6.99 17.32 -15.42
C PRO A 533 -6.61 16.64 -14.10
N ALA A 534 -5.93 17.35 -13.19
CA ALA A 534 -5.59 16.80 -11.88
C ALA A 534 -6.82 16.72 -10.96
N GLU A 535 -7.60 17.81 -10.88
CA GLU A 535 -8.77 17.89 -10.00
C GLU A 535 -9.89 16.92 -10.38
N VAL A 536 -10.11 16.66 -11.67
CA VAL A 536 -11.14 15.71 -12.11
C VAL A 536 -10.80 14.29 -11.66
N MET A 537 -9.52 13.92 -11.64
CA MET A 537 -9.11 12.57 -11.25
C MET A 537 -9.23 12.30 -9.76
N GLU A 538 -9.33 13.32 -8.92
CA GLU A 538 -9.74 13.17 -7.51
C GLU A 538 -11.21 12.76 -7.36
N ARG A 539 -11.98 12.78 -8.45
CA ARG A 539 -13.42 12.47 -8.48
C ARG A 539 -13.75 11.23 -9.30
N VAL A 540 -12.77 10.67 -10.01
CA VAL A 540 -12.93 9.53 -10.93
C VAL A 540 -12.13 8.32 -10.42
N ARG A 541 -12.77 7.16 -10.34
CA ARG A 541 -12.09 5.89 -10.04
C ARG A 541 -11.47 5.34 -11.32
N LEU A 542 -10.16 5.57 -11.49
CA LEU A 542 -9.40 5.13 -12.65
C LEU A 542 -9.59 3.64 -12.92
N GLY A 543 -9.82 3.28 -14.19
CA GLY A 543 -10.01 1.90 -14.62
C GLY A 543 -11.36 1.27 -14.27
N GLN A 544 -12.25 2.01 -13.57
CA GLN A 544 -13.61 1.56 -13.24
C GLN A 544 -14.70 2.41 -13.90
N GLN A 545 -14.41 3.69 -14.14
CA GLN A 545 -15.39 4.66 -14.65
C GLN A 545 -14.96 5.21 -16.00
N ALA A 546 -15.92 5.43 -16.89
CA ALA A 546 -15.68 6.15 -18.13
C ALA A 546 -15.67 7.65 -17.88
N LEU A 547 -14.86 8.38 -18.64
CA LEU A 547 -14.70 9.82 -18.50
C LEU A 547 -14.94 10.52 -19.84
N LEU A 548 -15.81 11.52 -19.81
CA LEU A 548 -16.14 12.39 -20.92
C LEU A 548 -15.76 13.83 -20.58
N VAL A 549 -15.17 14.52 -21.56
CA VAL A 549 -14.98 15.97 -21.55
C VAL A 549 -15.76 16.60 -22.70
N HIS A 550 -16.31 17.78 -22.49
CA HIS A 550 -17.00 18.53 -23.52
C HIS A 550 -16.79 20.05 -23.41
N GLN A 551 -16.81 20.73 -24.56
CA GLN A 551 -16.75 22.18 -24.71
C GLN A 551 -17.47 22.59 -26.01
N GLY A 552 -18.67 23.17 -25.89
CA GLY A 552 -19.52 23.47 -27.05
C GLY A 552 -19.89 22.18 -27.79
N GLN A 553 -19.57 22.12 -29.09
CA GLN A 553 -19.79 20.93 -29.93
C GLN A 553 -18.65 19.90 -29.85
N ARG A 554 -17.53 20.22 -29.19
CA ARG A 554 -16.39 19.30 -29.02
C ARG A 554 -16.63 18.41 -27.82
N GLN A 555 -16.49 17.10 -28.00
CA GLN A 555 -16.57 16.14 -26.91
C GLN A 555 -15.66 14.94 -27.18
N GLY A 556 -15.17 14.32 -26.10
CA GLY A 556 -14.38 13.11 -26.16
C GLY A 556 -14.68 12.26 -24.93
N LEU A 557 -14.83 10.95 -25.14
CA LEU A 557 -15.07 9.96 -24.09
C LEU A 557 -14.04 8.85 -24.20
N LEU A 558 -13.44 8.44 -23.08
CA LEU A 558 -12.67 7.20 -23.01
C LEU A 558 -13.34 6.21 -22.06
N LEU A 559 -13.33 4.94 -22.49
CA LEU A 559 -13.77 3.82 -21.67
C LEU A 559 -12.69 3.46 -20.64
N PRO A 560 -13.04 2.88 -19.48
CA PRO A 560 -12.07 2.64 -18.41
C PRO A 560 -10.95 1.67 -18.82
N PHE A 561 -11.24 0.68 -19.66
CA PHE A 561 -10.24 -0.30 -20.10
C PHE A 561 -9.12 0.32 -20.95
N VAL A 562 -9.32 1.51 -21.54
CA VAL A 562 -8.30 2.24 -22.31
C VAL A 562 -7.13 2.62 -21.39
N ALA A 563 -7.41 3.03 -20.15
CA ALA A 563 -6.36 3.31 -19.18
C ALA A 563 -5.48 2.07 -18.94
N ALA A 564 -6.11 0.90 -18.82
CA ALA A 564 -5.40 -0.36 -18.59
C ALA A 564 -4.57 -0.82 -19.79
N ARG A 565 -5.09 -0.66 -21.01
CA ARG A 565 -4.45 -1.06 -22.27
C ARG A 565 -3.20 -0.23 -22.62
N HIS A 566 -3.15 0.99 -22.13
CA HIS A 566 -2.08 1.95 -22.43
C HIS A 566 -1.24 2.29 -21.19
N GLY A 567 -1.47 1.62 -20.06
CA GLY A 567 -0.76 1.89 -18.80
C GLY A 567 -0.90 3.34 -18.32
N LEU A 568 -2.04 4.00 -18.58
CA LEU A 568 -2.22 5.42 -18.29
C LEU A 568 -2.41 5.65 -16.79
N GLY A 569 -1.54 6.48 -16.21
CA GLY A 569 -1.76 7.04 -14.88
C GLY A 569 -2.95 8.01 -14.84
N PRO A 570 -3.40 8.44 -13.65
CA PRO A 570 -4.61 9.26 -13.50
C PRO A 570 -4.60 10.52 -14.38
N GLN A 571 -3.56 11.34 -14.30
CA GLN A 571 -3.49 12.59 -15.07
C GLN A 571 -3.35 12.33 -16.58
N ALA A 572 -2.59 11.32 -16.98
CA ALA A 572 -2.44 10.93 -18.38
C ALA A 572 -3.79 10.51 -18.98
N TYR A 573 -4.61 9.76 -18.24
CA TYR A 573 -5.95 9.39 -18.68
C TYR A 573 -6.84 10.61 -18.96
N ALA A 574 -6.85 11.61 -18.08
CA ALA A 574 -7.62 12.84 -18.32
C ALA A 574 -7.10 13.63 -19.54
N LEU A 575 -5.78 13.70 -19.75
CA LEU A 575 -5.20 14.36 -20.91
C LEU A 575 -5.58 13.66 -22.23
N GLU A 576 -5.56 12.32 -22.26
CA GLU A 576 -5.99 11.55 -23.43
C GLU A 576 -7.48 11.77 -23.76
N VAL A 577 -8.34 11.97 -22.75
CA VAL A 577 -9.74 12.34 -22.98
C VAL A 577 -9.86 13.73 -23.63
N ILE A 578 -9.04 14.69 -23.21
CA ILE A 578 -8.97 16.05 -23.79
C ILE A 578 -8.48 16.01 -25.22
N ASP A 579 -7.41 15.28 -25.48
CA ASP A 579 -6.82 15.14 -26.81
C ASP A 579 -7.81 14.50 -27.77
N LYS A 580 -8.52 13.45 -27.33
CA LYS A 580 -9.61 12.84 -28.11
C LYS A 580 -10.75 13.81 -28.41
N ALA A 581 -11.05 14.74 -27.50
CA ALA A 581 -12.08 15.76 -27.70
C ALA A 581 -11.62 16.91 -28.62
N GLY A 582 -10.31 17.04 -28.88
CA GLY A 582 -9.72 18.16 -29.61
C GLY A 582 -9.88 19.50 -28.88
N ILE A 583 -9.91 19.51 -27.54
CA ILE A 583 -10.04 20.73 -26.74
C ILE A 583 -8.64 21.25 -26.38
N THR A 584 -8.27 22.43 -26.86
CA THR A 584 -6.90 22.95 -26.68
C THR A 584 -6.72 23.86 -25.46
N ARG A 585 -7.82 24.37 -24.87
CA ARG A 585 -7.79 25.29 -23.72
C ARG A 585 -9.01 25.10 -22.80
N PRO A 586 -8.90 25.41 -21.49
CA PRO A 586 -10.03 25.40 -20.57
C PRO A 586 -11.12 26.42 -20.96
N PRO A 587 -12.36 26.27 -20.43
CA PRO A 587 -12.77 25.30 -19.42
C PRO A 587 -13.00 23.90 -19.99
N TYR A 588 -12.59 22.89 -19.23
CA TYR A 588 -12.86 21.47 -19.50
C TYR A 588 -14.05 21.05 -18.66
N ARG A 589 -15.23 20.87 -19.25
CA ARG A 589 -16.43 20.39 -18.53
C ARG A 589 -16.46 18.88 -18.60
N TRP A 590 -16.60 18.24 -17.44
CA TRP A 590 -16.45 16.80 -17.31
C TRP A 590 -17.75 16.14 -16.90
N ARG A 591 -17.99 14.96 -17.48
CA ARG A 591 -19.02 14.02 -17.08
C ARG A 591 -18.36 12.65 -16.89
N ARG A 592 -18.77 11.91 -15.85
CA ARG A 592 -18.32 10.53 -15.63
C ARG A 592 -19.50 9.57 -15.70
N TYR A 593 -19.19 8.31 -15.95
CA TYR A 593 -20.17 7.22 -15.97
C TYR A 593 -19.66 6.05 -15.14
N GLU A 594 -20.57 5.34 -14.46
CA GLU A 594 -20.27 3.97 -14.08
C GLU A 594 -20.19 3.11 -15.35
N CYS A 595 -19.33 2.10 -15.34
CA CYS A 595 -19.04 1.31 -16.54
C CYS A 595 -18.76 -0.15 -16.19
N VAL A 596 -19.28 -1.05 -17.01
CA VAL A 596 -18.89 -2.46 -17.04
C VAL A 596 -18.61 -2.83 -18.49
N THR A 597 -17.63 -3.72 -18.71
CA THR A 597 -17.33 -4.23 -20.04
C THR A 597 -17.38 -5.75 -20.02
N TRP A 598 -18.16 -6.31 -20.95
CA TRP A 598 -18.30 -7.74 -21.17
C TRP A 598 -17.70 -8.13 -22.51
N LEU A 599 -17.10 -9.31 -22.59
CA LEU A 599 -16.43 -9.89 -23.74
C LEU A 599 -17.17 -11.16 -24.16
N ALA A 600 -17.41 -11.32 -25.46
CA ALA A 600 -17.78 -12.59 -26.07
C ALA A 600 -16.86 -12.89 -27.25
N GLU A 601 -16.52 -14.16 -27.44
CA GLU A 601 -15.52 -14.59 -28.43
C GLU A 601 -16.05 -15.72 -29.31
N TRP A 602 -15.43 -15.87 -30.49
CA TRP A 602 -15.63 -16.93 -31.46
C TRP A 602 -14.29 -17.28 -32.12
N HIS A 603 -14.12 -18.55 -32.51
CA HIS A 603 -12.94 -19.05 -33.21
C HIS A 603 -13.32 -20.04 -34.32
N ALA A 604 -12.58 -20.01 -35.43
CA ALA A 604 -12.75 -20.93 -36.54
C ALA A 604 -12.33 -22.36 -36.13
N GLY A 605 -13.21 -23.35 -36.34
CA GLY A 605 -12.93 -24.78 -36.07
C GLY A 605 -13.69 -25.42 -34.88
N GLY A 606 -14.43 -24.63 -34.08
CA GLY A 606 -15.32 -25.17 -33.04
C GLY A 606 -16.48 -25.95 -33.66
N HIS A 607 -16.47 -27.29 -33.57
CA HIS A 607 -17.48 -28.14 -34.22
C HIS A 607 -18.91 -27.83 -33.72
N ALA A 608 -19.89 -27.90 -34.64
CA ALA A 608 -21.30 -27.56 -34.38
C ALA A 608 -22.04 -28.51 -33.42
N GLY A 609 -21.43 -29.63 -33.04
CA GLY A 609 -22.05 -30.66 -32.21
C GLY A 609 -21.90 -30.48 -30.70
N ASP A 610 -21.00 -29.61 -30.22
CA ASP A 610 -20.70 -29.46 -28.79
C ASP A 610 -20.92 -28.00 -28.35
N ARG A 611 -22.19 -27.63 -28.13
CA ARG A 611 -22.61 -26.27 -27.75
C ARG A 611 -21.98 -25.77 -26.43
N ALA A 612 -21.39 -26.64 -25.63
CA ALA A 612 -20.78 -26.28 -24.35
C ALA A 612 -19.39 -25.61 -24.46
N ASP A 613 -18.66 -25.80 -25.57
CA ASP A 613 -17.23 -25.43 -25.69
C ASP A 613 -16.94 -24.24 -26.64
N ARG A 614 -17.97 -23.61 -27.23
CA ARG A 614 -17.87 -22.53 -28.23
C ARG A 614 -17.58 -21.11 -27.68
N GLY A 615 -16.79 -20.96 -26.61
CA GLY A 615 -16.55 -19.61 -26.04
C GLY A 615 -17.83 -18.84 -25.71
N ASP A 616 -18.92 -19.59 -25.44
CA ASP A 616 -20.29 -19.08 -25.51
C ASP A 616 -20.73 -18.34 -24.25
N LYS A 617 -19.89 -18.36 -23.22
CA LYS A 617 -20.11 -17.67 -21.95
C LYS A 617 -19.38 -16.33 -21.97
N PRO A 618 -20.13 -15.20 -21.99
CA PRO A 618 -19.55 -13.88 -21.86
C PRO A 618 -18.72 -13.77 -20.59
N ARG A 619 -17.60 -13.05 -20.66
CA ARG A 619 -16.70 -12.81 -19.53
C ARG A 619 -16.55 -11.32 -19.29
N ARG A 620 -16.58 -10.91 -18.03
CA ARG A 620 -16.32 -9.53 -17.65
C ARG A 620 -14.83 -9.19 -17.78
N LEU A 621 -14.52 -8.01 -18.29
CA LEU A 621 -13.16 -7.49 -18.28
C LEU A 621 -12.75 -7.01 -16.88
N ALA A 622 -11.53 -7.34 -16.48
CA ALA A 622 -10.84 -6.81 -15.30
C ALA A 622 -9.66 -5.95 -15.78
N GLY A 623 -9.95 -4.67 -16.02
CA GLY A 623 -9.08 -3.76 -16.78
C GLY A 623 -9.22 -4.00 -18.28
N ALA A 624 -8.12 -4.25 -18.98
CA ALA A 624 -8.10 -4.48 -20.43
C ALA A 624 -8.39 -5.93 -20.86
N LEU A 625 -8.26 -6.89 -19.94
CA LEU A 625 -8.38 -8.33 -20.23
C LEU A 625 -9.39 -8.99 -19.28
N PRO A 626 -10.06 -10.08 -19.69
CA PRO A 626 -10.90 -10.86 -18.78
C PRO A 626 -10.05 -11.52 -17.70
N LEU A 627 -10.68 -11.93 -16.59
CA LEU A 627 -10.03 -12.87 -15.68
C LEU A 627 -9.87 -14.23 -16.39
N PRO A 628 -8.76 -14.95 -16.14
CA PRO A 628 -8.62 -16.32 -16.64
C PRO A 628 -9.67 -17.24 -15.99
N PRO A 629 -9.85 -18.46 -16.53
CA PRO A 629 -10.62 -19.49 -15.85
C PRO A 629 -10.12 -19.68 -14.40
N PRO A 630 -11.00 -20.10 -13.47
CA PRO A 630 -10.59 -20.36 -12.10
C PRO A 630 -9.32 -21.23 -12.05
N PRO A 631 -8.36 -20.91 -11.16
CA PRO A 631 -7.13 -21.69 -11.06
C PRO A 631 -7.46 -23.13 -10.61
N PRO A 632 -6.60 -24.12 -10.94
CA PRO A 632 -6.75 -25.48 -10.45
C PRO A 632 -6.91 -25.50 -8.92
N ALA A 633 -7.85 -26.33 -8.42
CA ALA A 633 -8.08 -26.47 -6.98
C ALA A 633 -6.86 -27.04 -6.24
N ASP A 634 -6.06 -27.88 -6.93
CA ASP A 634 -4.77 -28.37 -6.43
C ASP A 634 -3.68 -27.28 -6.61
N PRO A 635 -3.08 -26.76 -5.52
CA PRO A 635 -2.00 -25.79 -5.61
C PRO A 635 -0.77 -26.29 -6.38
N GLU A 636 -0.50 -27.59 -6.41
CA GLU A 636 0.61 -28.16 -7.17
C GLU A 636 0.34 -28.12 -8.67
N ALA A 637 -0.89 -28.44 -9.10
CA ALA A 637 -1.32 -28.25 -10.48
C ALA A 637 -1.23 -26.77 -10.92
N LEU A 638 -1.59 -25.83 -10.05
CA LEU A 638 -1.43 -24.39 -10.33
C LEU A 638 0.04 -24.00 -10.50
N ARG A 639 0.93 -24.46 -9.62
CA ARG A 639 2.38 -24.22 -9.76
C ARG A 639 2.92 -24.75 -11.09
N ARG A 640 2.59 -25.99 -11.45
CA ARG A 640 3.00 -26.59 -12.74
C ARG A 640 2.48 -25.81 -13.95
N LYS A 641 1.21 -25.39 -13.92
CA LYS A 641 0.61 -24.52 -14.96
C LYS A 641 1.41 -23.23 -15.13
N LEU A 642 1.66 -22.51 -14.04
CA LEU A 642 2.38 -21.24 -14.05
C LEU A 642 3.84 -21.40 -14.49
N ALA A 643 4.53 -22.42 -13.98
CA ALA A 643 5.90 -22.75 -14.41
C ALA A 643 5.97 -22.97 -15.92
N GLY A 644 5.04 -23.74 -16.49
CA GLY A 644 4.97 -23.98 -17.94
C GLY A 644 4.70 -22.71 -18.76
N LEU A 645 3.83 -21.82 -18.26
CA LEU A 645 3.55 -20.53 -18.90
C LEU A 645 4.77 -19.60 -18.89
N PHE A 646 5.39 -19.39 -17.73
CA PHE A 646 6.57 -18.53 -17.60
C PHE A 646 7.77 -19.07 -18.36
N ARG A 647 7.98 -20.39 -18.34
CA ARG A 647 8.99 -21.08 -19.15
C ARG A 647 8.87 -20.71 -20.62
N ARG A 648 7.68 -20.91 -21.22
CA ARG A 648 7.45 -20.64 -22.65
C ARG A 648 7.69 -19.17 -22.99
N TYR A 649 7.23 -18.27 -22.14
CA TYR A 649 7.44 -16.84 -22.33
C TYR A 649 8.93 -16.48 -22.33
N LEU A 650 9.67 -16.87 -21.28
CA LEU A 650 11.09 -16.51 -21.14
C LEU A 650 11.96 -17.08 -22.27
N LEU A 651 11.71 -18.32 -22.71
CA LEU A 651 12.43 -18.92 -23.83
C LEU A 651 12.14 -18.21 -25.15
N ARG A 652 10.88 -17.84 -25.40
CA ARG A 652 10.47 -17.13 -26.61
C ARG A 652 11.01 -15.71 -26.67
N HIS A 653 11.19 -15.06 -25.52
CA HIS A 653 11.68 -13.69 -25.43
C HIS A 653 13.21 -13.59 -25.36
N GLN A 654 13.94 -14.70 -25.52
CA GLN A 654 15.39 -14.67 -25.64
C GLN A 654 15.84 -14.32 -27.06
N ARG A 655 16.72 -13.33 -27.13
CA ARG A 655 17.35 -12.82 -28.35
C ARG A 655 18.55 -13.69 -28.73
N ASP A 656 18.98 -13.56 -29.98
CA ASP A 656 20.11 -14.31 -30.53
C ASP A 656 21.44 -14.03 -29.80
N ASP A 657 21.61 -12.82 -29.26
CA ASP A 657 22.77 -12.43 -28.45
C ASP A 657 22.75 -13.00 -27.02
N GLY A 658 21.71 -13.77 -26.69
CA GLY A 658 21.50 -14.40 -25.38
C GLY A 658 20.74 -13.54 -24.37
N THR A 659 20.55 -12.25 -24.63
CA THR A 659 19.76 -11.35 -23.76
C THR A 659 18.26 -11.60 -23.91
N LEU A 660 17.44 -10.95 -23.08
CA LEU A 660 15.97 -11.01 -23.16
C LEU A 660 15.43 -9.66 -23.62
N TYR A 661 14.32 -9.65 -24.36
CA TYR A 661 13.55 -8.42 -24.54
C TYR A 661 13.12 -7.87 -23.17
N PHE A 662 13.36 -6.57 -22.94
CA PHE A 662 13.18 -5.98 -21.61
C PHE A 662 11.72 -5.82 -21.25
N ARG A 663 10.91 -5.40 -22.24
CA ARG A 663 9.51 -5.06 -22.06
C ARG A 663 8.72 -5.38 -23.33
N TYR A 664 7.49 -5.82 -23.14
CA TYR A 664 6.51 -6.04 -24.20
C TYR A 664 5.22 -5.28 -23.85
N LEU A 665 4.66 -4.61 -24.86
CA LEU A 665 3.35 -3.95 -24.81
C LEU A 665 2.34 -4.76 -25.65
N PRO A 666 1.58 -5.68 -25.02
CA PRO A 666 0.91 -6.76 -25.76
C PRO A 666 -0.19 -6.29 -26.71
N HIS A 667 -0.93 -5.25 -26.36
CA HIS A 667 -2.01 -4.74 -27.22
C HIS A 667 -1.54 -3.82 -28.35
N GLN A 668 -0.31 -3.30 -28.25
CA GLN A 668 0.36 -2.51 -29.29
C GLN A 668 1.28 -3.39 -30.15
N ASP A 669 1.55 -4.61 -29.71
CA ASP A 669 2.50 -5.56 -30.29
C ASP A 669 3.91 -4.95 -30.46
N VAL A 670 4.39 -4.26 -29.42
CA VAL A 670 5.71 -3.59 -29.43
C VAL A 670 6.64 -4.23 -28.41
N LEU A 671 7.78 -4.75 -28.90
CA LEU A 671 8.90 -5.24 -28.11
C LEU A 671 9.93 -4.13 -27.92
N TYR A 672 10.46 -4.01 -26.70
CA TYR A 672 11.54 -3.10 -26.37
C TYR A 672 12.80 -3.90 -26.03
N GLU A 673 13.87 -3.60 -26.76
CA GLU A 673 15.21 -4.09 -26.48
C GLU A 673 15.88 -3.30 -25.34
N GLY A 674 17.04 -3.77 -24.89
CA GLY A 674 17.82 -3.14 -23.84
C GLY A 674 17.51 -3.69 -22.45
N GLY A 675 17.50 -2.82 -21.44
CA GLY A 675 17.32 -3.17 -20.03
C GLY A 675 18.54 -2.84 -19.18
N ASP A 676 18.51 -3.18 -17.90
CA ASP A 676 19.61 -2.94 -16.94
C ASP A 676 20.36 -4.24 -16.56
N LEU A 677 21.61 -4.10 -16.11
CA LEU A 677 22.43 -5.24 -15.68
C LEU A 677 21.80 -6.03 -14.53
N PRO A 678 21.21 -5.42 -13.47
CA PRO A 678 20.55 -6.15 -12.40
C PRO A 678 19.46 -7.11 -12.88
N ARG A 679 18.55 -6.67 -13.75
CA ARG A 679 17.45 -7.51 -14.27
C ARG A 679 17.94 -8.57 -15.26
N THR A 680 19.01 -8.28 -15.99
CA THR A 680 19.66 -9.26 -16.88
C THR A 680 20.31 -10.38 -16.06
N ALA A 681 21.06 -10.02 -15.01
CA ALA A 681 21.67 -10.97 -14.08
C ALA A 681 20.61 -11.75 -13.26
N HIS A 682 19.52 -11.10 -12.85
CA HIS A 682 18.38 -11.76 -12.21
C HIS A 682 17.77 -12.82 -13.13
N GLY A 683 17.57 -12.51 -14.41
CA GLY A 683 17.13 -13.47 -15.43
C GLY A 683 18.08 -14.67 -15.56
N ALA A 684 19.39 -14.43 -15.55
CA ALA A 684 20.40 -15.50 -15.58
C ALA A 684 20.23 -16.45 -14.39
N TRP A 685 20.06 -15.91 -13.18
CA TRP A 685 19.87 -16.70 -11.98
C TRP A 685 18.56 -17.48 -12.00
N VAL A 686 17.44 -16.82 -12.33
CA VAL A 686 16.11 -17.46 -12.36
C VAL A 686 16.08 -18.60 -13.37
N LEU A 687 16.61 -18.40 -14.59
CA LEU A 687 16.64 -19.45 -15.62
C LEU A 687 17.56 -20.62 -15.25
N ARG A 688 18.75 -20.34 -14.70
CA ARG A 688 19.67 -21.38 -14.21
C ARG A 688 19.02 -22.21 -13.10
N ARG A 689 18.44 -21.54 -12.11
CA ARG A 689 17.69 -22.17 -11.02
C ARG A 689 16.52 -23.00 -11.55
N ALA A 690 15.75 -22.47 -12.50
CA ALA A 690 14.62 -23.17 -13.11
C ALA A 690 15.08 -24.43 -13.85
N GLY A 691 16.16 -24.35 -14.63
CA GLY A 691 16.72 -25.51 -15.34
C GLY A 691 17.13 -26.64 -14.39
N THR A 692 17.62 -26.33 -13.19
CA THR A 692 17.92 -27.35 -12.17
C THR A 692 16.67 -27.87 -11.46
N VAL A 693 15.77 -27.00 -11.02
CA VAL A 693 14.59 -27.41 -10.22
C VAL A 693 13.56 -28.15 -11.08
N LEU A 694 13.40 -27.78 -12.35
CA LEU A 694 12.46 -28.37 -13.29
C LEU A 694 13.10 -29.45 -14.19
N GLU A 695 14.40 -29.72 -14.01
CA GLU A 695 15.18 -30.64 -14.85
C GLU A 695 15.06 -30.32 -16.36
N ASP A 696 15.14 -29.03 -16.70
CA ASP A 696 14.88 -28.50 -18.04
C ASP A 696 16.17 -28.01 -18.72
N GLY A 697 16.61 -28.76 -19.73
CA GLY A 697 17.82 -28.46 -20.49
C GLY A 697 17.75 -27.17 -21.32
N GLU A 698 16.57 -26.78 -21.81
CA GLU A 698 16.40 -25.54 -22.59
C GLU A 698 16.53 -24.31 -21.68
N LEU A 699 15.90 -24.35 -20.51
CA LEU A 699 16.04 -23.29 -19.50
C LEU A 699 17.47 -23.20 -18.97
N ALA A 700 18.11 -24.34 -18.73
CA ALA A 700 19.51 -24.39 -18.32
C ALA A 700 20.45 -23.75 -19.36
N ALA A 701 20.22 -24.04 -20.65
CA ALA A 701 20.97 -23.44 -21.76
C ALA A 701 20.66 -21.93 -21.93
N ALA A 702 19.40 -21.53 -21.78
CA ALA A 702 19.00 -20.12 -21.84
C ALA A 702 19.65 -19.29 -20.72
N GLY A 703 19.64 -19.80 -19.49
CA GLY A 703 20.34 -19.17 -18.37
C GLY A 703 21.85 -19.13 -18.58
N ARG A 704 22.44 -20.15 -19.21
CA ARG A 704 23.86 -20.17 -19.55
C ARG A 704 24.24 -19.07 -20.55
N ARG A 705 23.43 -18.86 -21.59
CA ARG A 705 23.63 -17.76 -22.56
C ARG A 705 23.69 -16.39 -21.88
N LEU A 706 22.82 -16.14 -20.89
CA LEU A 706 22.88 -14.89 -20.11
C LEU A 706 24.15 -14.79 -19.26
N VAL A 707 24.60 -15.88 -18.63
CA VAL A 707 25.88 -15.88 -17.88
C VAL A 707 27.05 -15.57 -18.81
N ASP A 708 27.07 -16.17 -20.01
CA ASP A 708 28.13 -15.94 -20.99
C ASP A 708 28.07 -14.53 -21.60
N TYR A 709 26.88 -13.92 -21.71
CA TYR A 709 26.72 -12.50 -22.05
C TYR A 709 27.26 -11.57 -20.95
N LEU A 710 27.02 -11.89 -19.67
CA LEU A 710 27.43 -11.04 -18.54
C LEU A 710 28.91 -11.16 -18.19
N ARG A 711 29.53 -12.32 -18.43
CA ARG A 711 30.92 -12.60 -18.04
C ARG A 711 31.93 -11.57 -18.59
N PRO A 712 31.91 -11.19 -19.87
CA PRO A 712 32.85 -10.20 -20.42
C PRO A 712 32.68 -8.80 -19.82
N LEU A 713 31.52 -8.51 -19.22
CA LEU A 713 31.24 -7.22 -18.58
C LEU A 713 31.84 -7.12 -17.17
N VAL A 714 32.35 -8.23 -16.62
CA VAL A 714 32.97 -8.23 -15.30
C VAL A 714 34.35 -7.58 -15.38
N ASP A 715 34.44 -6.39 -14.81
CA ASP A 715 35.70 -5.68 -14.56
C ASP A 715 36.24 -6.12 -13.20
N ALA A 716 37.25 -6.98 -13.22
CA ALA A 716 38.02 -7.38 -12.05
C ALA A 716 39.10 -6.32 -11.80
N GLY A 717 38.73 -5.18 -11.22
CA GLY A 717 39.68 -4.10 -10.94
C GLY A 717 40.85 -4.54 -10.02
N GLU A 718 41.95 -3.78 -10.05
CA GLU A 718 43.21 -4.10 -9.35
C GLU A 718 43.09 -4.26 -7.82
N GLU A 719 42.06 -3.70 -7.19
CA GLU A 719 41.85 -3.72 -5.73
C GLU A 719 40.71 -4.66 -5.26
N GLY A 720 40.31 -5.64 -6.06
CA GLY A 720 39.37 -6.69 -5.64
C GLY A 720 37.91 -6.26 -5.53
N GLY A 721 37.52 -5.21 -6.26
CA GLY A 721 36.11 -4.91 -6.57
C GLY A 721 35.76 -5.51 -7.92
N ALA A 722 35.00 -6.60 -7.95
CA ALA A 722 34.43 -7.13 -9.18
C ALA A 722 33.07 -6.47 -9.43
N TRP A 723 32.97 -5.74 -10.54
CA TRP A 723 31.75 -5.03 -10.94
C TRP A 723 31.38 -5.40 -12.36
N LEU A 724 30.09 -5.39 -12.68
CA LEU A 724 29.67 -5.46 -14.08
C LEU A 724 29.56 -4.04 -14.61
N ARG A 725 30.18 -3.77 -15.77
CA ARG A 725 30.24 -2.42 -16.35
C ARG A 725 29.55 -2.37 -17.70
N ARG A 726 28.66 -1.39 -17.86
CA ARG A 726 28.07 -0.99 -19.13
C ARG A 726 27.96 0.53 -19.16
N GLU A 727 28.23 1.12 -20.31
CA GLU A 727 28.18 2.57 -20.48
C GLU A 727 26.79 3.12 -20.10
N GLY A 728 26.77 4.20 -19.31
CA GLY A 728 25.54 4.85 -18.87
C GLY A 728 24.84 4.22 -17.66
N GLU A 729 25.37 3.14 -17.07
CA GLU A 729 24.81 2.51 -15.88
C GLU A 729 25.70 2.63 -14.65
N ALA A 730 25.10 2.93 -13.50
CA ALA A 730 25.78 2.93 -12.22
C ALA A 730 25.96 1.49 -11.73
N GLU A 731 27.20 1.10 -11.43
CA GLU A 731 27.49 -0.26 -10.96
C GLU A 731 26.96 -0.47 -9.54
N SER A 732 26.22 -1.57 -9.34
CA SER A 732 25.55 -1.94 -8.10
C SER A 732 25.88 -3.36 -7.64
N VAL A 733 25.64 -3.63 -6.37
CA VAL A 733 25.82 -4.98 -5.81
C VAL A 733 24.75 -5.95 -6.33
N ALA A 734 23.64 -5.46 -6.89
CA ALA A 734 22.52 -6.31 -7.30
C ALA A 734 22.92 -7.23 -8.46
N GLU A 735 23.49 -6.69 -9.54
CA GLU A 735 23.91 -7.49 -10.70
C GLU A 735 25.06 -8.44 -10.37
N VAL A 736 25.98 -8.03 -9.49
CA VAL A 736 27.05 -8.90 -8.98
C VAL A 736 26.47 -10.06 -8.17
N SER A 737 25.49 -9.76 -7.30
CA SER A 737 24.81 -10.75 -6.46
C SER A 737 24.04 -11.77 -7.30
N PHE A 738 23.30 -11.31 -8.31
CA PHE A 738 22.55 -12.22 -9.18
C PHE A 738 23.45 -13.03 -10.11
N LEU A 739 24.55 -12.48 -10.61
CA LEU A 739 25.54 -13.28 -11.35
C LEU A 739 26.14 -14.37 -10.47
N LEU A 740 26.52 -14.05 -9.23
CA LEU A 740 27.01 -15.05 -8.27
C LEU A 740 25.96 -16.13 -8.00
N LEU A 741 24.69 -15.74 -7.80
CA LEU A 741 23.58 -16.69 -7.63
C LEU A 741 23.40 -17.59 -8.86
N ALA A 742 23.53 -17.07 -10.07
CA ALA A 742 23.45 -17.85 -11.32
C ALA A 742 24.57 -18.88 -11.45
N LEU A 743 25.79 -18.52 -11.04
CA LEU A 743 26.95 -19.42 -10.98
C LEU A 743 26.80 -20.48 -9.87
N CYS A 744 26.08 -20.16 -8.80
CA CYS A 744 25.76 -21.12 -7.74
C CYS A 744 24.71 -22.16 -8.17
N ALA A 745 23.79 -21.79 -9.05
CA ALA A 745 22.56 -22.54 -9.36
C ALA A 745 22.68 -23.65 -10.42
N GLY A 746 23.88 -24.11 -10.79
CA GLY A 746 24.03 -25.27 -11.68
C GLY A 746 25.50 -25.66 -11.95
N PRO A 747 25.77 -26.49 -12.98
CA PRO A 747 27.13 -26.93 -13.31
C PRO A 747 28.07 -25.76 -13.57
N ARG A 748 29.32 -25.89 -13.10
CA ARG A 748 30.36 -24.86 -13.15
C ARG A 748 31.59 -25.41 -13.85
N SER A 749 32.19 -24.61 -14.75
CA SER A 749 33.58 -24.81 -15.20
C SER A 749 34.56 -24.28 -14.16
N ASP A 750 35.86 -24.58 -14.30
CA ASP A 750 36.90 -24.00 -13.45
C ASP A 750 36.95 -22.47 -13.53
N GLY A 751 36.65 -21.91 -14.71
CA GLY A 751 36.52 -20.46 -14.90
C GLY A 751 35.32 -19.90 -14.14
N ASP A 752 34.18 -20.59 -14.14
CA ASP A 752 32.99 -20.23 -13.38
C ASP A 752 33.25 -20.26 -11.88
N ARG A 753 33.98 -21.27 -11.42
CA ARG A 753 34.39 -21.40 -10.02
C ARG A 753 35.25 -20.21 -9.58
N ARG A 754 36.33 -19.91 -10.32
CA ARG A 754 37.22 -18.77 -10.01
C ARG A 754 36.48 -17.44 -10.03
N LEU A 755 35.60 -17.24 -11.00
CA LEU A 755 34.76 -16.04 -11.10
C LEU A 755 33.87 -15.93 -9.86
N ALA A 756 33.11 -16.97 -9.51
CA ALA A 756 32.20 -16.95 -8.37
C ALA A 756 32.93 -16.68 -7.04
N GLU A 757 34.08 -17.32 -6.82
CA GLU A 757 34.92 -17.06 -5.64
C GLU A 757 35.39 -15.58 -5.59
N GLY A 758 35.74 -15.00 -6.75
CA GLY A 758 36.08 -13.58 -6.88
C GLY A 758 34.92 -12.64 -6.57
N LEU A 759 33.73 -12.91 -7.11
CA LEU A 759 32.52 -12.14 -6.84
C LEU A 759 32.12 -12.20 -5.36
N ALA A 760 32.18 -13.39 -4.75
CA ALA A 760 31.87 -13.54 -3.32
C ALA A 760 32.83 -12.73 -2.43
N ARG A 761 34.14 -12.75 -2.73
CA ARG A 761 35.12 -11.89 -2.03
C ARG A 761 34.82 -10.40 -2.20
N ALA A 762 34.42 -9.98 -3.41
CA ALA A 762 34.07 -8.58 -3.66
C ALA A 762 32.82 -8.16 -2.86
N LEU A 763 31.80 -9.03 -2.79
CA LEU A 763 30.56 -8.75 -2.05
C LEU A 763 30.78 -8.66 -0.54
N TRP A 764 31.59 -9.54 0.06
CA TRP A 764 31.94 -9.44 1.49
C TRP A 764 32.54 -8.06 1.84
N ARG A 765 33.43 -7.54 0.97
CA ARG A 765 34.05 -6.20 1.15
C ARG A 765 33.07 -5.02 1.05
N ARG A 766 31.84 -5.24 0.55
CA ARG A 766 30.79 -4.21 0.47
C ARG A 766 30.04 -4.03 1.78
N VAL A 767 30.11 -5.01 2.68
CA VAL A 767 29.60 -4.86 4.04
C VAL A 767 30.63 -4.07 4.83
N ASP A 768 30.24 -2.92 5.36
CA ASP A 768 31.14 -2.12 6.20
C ASP A 768 31.25 -2.66 7.63
N ARG A 769 32.09 -2.01 8.44
CA ARG A 769 32.33 -2.39 9.84
C ARG A 769 31.10 -2.35 10.75
N HIS A 770 29.98 -1.77 10.28
CA HIS A 770 28.71 -1.66 10.99
C HIS A 770 27.63 -2.55 10.38
N GLY A 771 27.97 -3.34 9.36
CA GLY A 771 27.03 -4.20 8.66
C GLY A 771 26.22 -3.51 7.55
N ARG A 772 26.43 -2.22 7.29
CA ARG A 772 25.75 -1.53 6.19
C ARG A 772 26.40 -1.96 4.88
N VAL A 773 25.55 -2.27 3.90
CA VAL A 773 25.99 -2.63 2.56
C VAL A 773 26.14 -1.36 1.75
N ARG A 774 27.32 -1.18 1.17
CA ARG A 774 27.57 -0.14 0.18
C ARG A 774 27.07 -0.63 -1.18
N THR A 775 25.84 -0.20 -1.52
CA THR A 775 25.04 -0.78 -2.60
C THR A 775 25.54 -0.50 -4.01
N HIS A 776 26.34 0.55 -4.19
CA HIS A 776 26.89 0.95 -5.48
C HIS A 776 28.40 1.17 -5.37
N ARG A 777 29.08 1.18 -6.53
CA ARG A 777 30.51 1.54 -6.61
C ARG A 777 30.72 3.00 -6.24
N ASP A 778 30.00 3.90 -6.90
CA ASP A 778 29.86 5.30 -6.48
C ASP A 778 28.77 5.41 -5.42
N GLU A 779 29.15 5.77 -4.20
CA GLU A 779 28.20 5.91 -3.09
C GLU A 779 27.17 7.02 -3.31
N ARG A 780 27.44 7.99 -4.20
CA ARG A 780 26.47 9.04 -4.57
C ARG A 780 25.27 8.49 -5.34
N ALA A 781 25.45 7.38 -6.07
CA ALA A 781 24.37 6.66 -6.73
C ALA A 781 23.55 5.80 -5.74
N GLY A 782 24.12 5.47 -4.57
CA GLY A 782 23.52 4.62 -3.55
C GLY A 782 22.51 5.34 -2.65
N GLY A 783 21.30 5.58 -3.16
CA GLY A 783 20.20 6.13 -2.37
C GLY A 783 19.68 5.22 -1.26
N GLU A 784 19.04 5.80 -0.25
CA GLU A 784 18.53 5.10 0.95
C GLU A 784 17.45 4.05 0.63
N ALA A 785 16.72 4.20 -0.49
CA ALA A 785 15.75 3.22 -0.95
C ALA A 785 16.39 1.87 -1.31
N HIS A 786 17.64 1.87 -1.78
CA HIS A 786 18.34 0.62 -2.14
C HIS A 786 18.66 -0.26 -0.92
N GLN A 787 18.73 0.33 0.27
CA GLN A 787 18.93 -0.41 1.52
C GLN A 787 17.75 -1.33 1.86
N ASP A 788 16.59 -1.16 1.22
CA ASP A 788 15.42 -2.01 1.47
C ASP A 788 15.48 -3.35 0.72
N PHE A 789 16.32 -3.49 -0.32
CA PHE A 789 16.36 -4.72 -1.15
C PHE A 789 17.76 -5.22 -1.50
N ALA A 790 18.70 -4.35 -1.90
CA ALA A 790 20.03 -4.74 -2.36
C ALA A 790 20.85 -5.51 -1.31
N PRO A 791 20.77 -5.17 0.00
CA PRO A 791 21.44 -5.97 1.03
C PRO A 791 20.92 -7.39 1.13
N GLY A 792 19.61 -7.59 1.00
CA GLY A 792 19.02 -8.93 0.97
C GLY A 792 19.51 -9.74 -0.23
N GLN A 793 19.65 -9.11 -1.40
CA GLN A 793 20.19 -9.77 -2.60
C GLN A 793 21.65 -10.21 -2.40
N LEU A 794 22.48 -9.33 -1.84
CA LEU A 794 23.88 -9.61 -1.52
C LEU A 794 24.00 -10.74 -0.50
N LEU A 795 23.25 -10.67 0.59
CA LEU A 795 23.29 -11.69 1.65
C LEU A 795 22.75 -13.04 1.17
N LEU A 796 21.77 -13.04 0.25
CA LEU A 796 21.29 -14.25 -0.41
C LEU A 796 22.37 -14.88 -1.30
N ALA A 797 23.09 -14.06 -2.07
CA ALA A 797 24.17 -14.53 -2.93
C ALA A 797 25.36 -15.10 -2.14
N LEU A 798 25.73 -14.45 -1.03
CA LEU A 798 26.77 -14.95 -0.13
C LEU A 798 26.37 -16.26 0.54
N ALA A 799 25.11 -16.39 1.00
CA ALA A 799 24.60 -17.64 1.56
C ALA A 799 24.69 -18.78 0.54
N ALA A 800 24.26 -18.53 -0.70
CA ALA A 800 24.34 -19.52 -1.78
C ALA A 800 25.78 -19.92 -2.13
N ALA A 801 26.72 -18.96 -2.10
CA ALA A 801 28.14 -19.24 -2.35
C ALA A 801 28.76 -20.08 -1.22
N CYS A 802 28.38 -19.84 0.04
CA CYS A 802 28.81 -20.65 1.18
C CYS A 802 28.23 -22.07 1.11
N GLU A 803 26.93 -22.21 0.84
CA GLU A 803 26.26 -23.51 0.60
C GLU A 803 26.97 -24.31 -0.51
N ALA A 804 27.47 -23.63 -1.54
CA ALA A 804 28.15 -24.24 -2.69
C ALA A 804 29.66 -24.49 -2.48
N GLY A 805 30.24 -24.17 -1.32
CA GLY A 805 31.68 -24.32 -1.06
C GLY A 805 32.57 -23.39 -1.91
N LEU A 806 32.05 -22.22 -2.30
CA LEU A 806 32.74 -21.18 -3.08
C LEU A 806 33.19 -19.99 -2.21
N SER A 807 32.75 -19.94 -0.96
CA SER A 807 33.16 -18.93 0.01
C SER A 807 33.07 -19.52 1.42
N ALA A 808 33.93 -19.05 2.33
CA ALA A 808 33.78 -19.31 3.74
C ALA A 808 32.82 -18.29 4.36
N VAL A 809 32.16 -18.67 5.46
CA VAL A 809 31.32 -17.74 6.22
C VAL A 809 32.20 -16.77 6.99
N ASP A 810 32.06 -15.47 6.73
CA ASP A 810 32.57 -14.42 7.60
C ASP A 810 31.51 -14.12 8.68
N GLU A 811 31.61 -14.85 9.80
CA GLU A 811 30.62 -14.79 10.89
C GLU A 811 30.48 -13.40 11.50
N GLU A 812 31.59 -12.67 11.65
CA GLU A 812 31.58 -11.34 12.24
C GLU A 812 30.85 -10.36 11.32
N THR A 813 31.18 -10.36 10.03
CA THR A 813 30.54 -9.51 9.03
C THR A 813 29.07 -9.86 8.84
N LEU A 814 28.71 -11.14 8.82
CA LEU A 814 27.32 -11.59 8.78
C LEU A 814 26.53 -11.10 9.99
N ARG A 815 27.07 -11.30 11.21
CA ARG A 815 26.42 -10.86 12.45
C ARG A 815 26.15 -9.36 12.44
N ARG A 816 27.11 -8.56 11.98
CA ARG A 816 26.95 -7.10 11.84
C ARG A 816 25.86 -6.74 10.82
N ALA A 817 25.88 -7.37 9.64
CA ALA A 817 24.87 -7.13 8.61
C ALA A 817 23.46 -7.52 9.11
N PHE A 818 23.32 -8.70 9.73
CA PHE A 818 22.06 -9.14 10.32
C PHE A 818 21.54 -8.14 11.35
N ARG A 819 22.40 -7.72 12.30
CA ARG A 819 22.08 -6.70 13.31
C ARG A 819 21.53 -5.42 12.66
N ARG A 820 22.22 -4.92 11.63
CA ARG A 820 21.87 -3.69 10.91
C ARG A 820 20.51 -3.77 10.22
N TYR A 821 20.23 -4.86 9.50
CA TYR A 821 18.98 -4.98 8.73
C TYR A 821 17.79 -5.45 9.56
N ARG A 822 18.02 -6.21 10.64
CA ARG A 822 16.98 -6.45 11.65
C ARG A 822 16.52 -5.13 12.27
N HIS A 823 17.47 -4.31 12.75
CA HIS A 823 17.17 -2.98 13.29
C HIS A 823 16.39 -2.11 12.29
N ARG A 824 16.85 -2.08 11.02
CA ARG A 824 16.15 -1.34 9.97
C ARG A 824 14.68 -1.75 9.83
N PHE A 825 14.41 -3.05 9.75
CA PHE A 825 13.05 -3.55 9.60
C PHE A 825 12.18 -3.24 10.83
N GLU A 826 12.72 -3.41 12.04
CA GLU A 826 12.01 -3.13 13.29
C GLU A 826 11.61 -1.65 13.42
N VAL A 827 12.44 -0.73 12.94
CA VAL A 827 12.17 0.72 12.99
C VAL A 827 11.33 1.18 11.80
N ARG A 828 11.61 0.65 10.62
CA ARG A 828 11.09 1.13 9.34
C ARG A 828 10.71 -0.06 8.44
N PRO A 829 9.65 -0.81 8.79
CA PRO A 829 9.25 -1.97 8.01
C PRO A 829 8.79 -1.53 6.61
N LYS A 830 9.35 -2.19 5.59
CA LYS A 830 9.19 -1.84 4.18
C LYS A 830 9.03 -3.09 3.34
N SER A 831 8.13 -3.04 2.34
CA SER A 831 7.84 -4.23 1.53
C SER A 831 9.01 -4.67 0.66
N GLY A 832 9.96 -3.76 0.35
CA GLY A 832 11.23 -4.10 -0.32
C GLY A 832 12.05 -5.18 0.39
N MET A 833 11.93 -5.30 1.72
CA MET A 833 12.67 -6.30 2.49
C MET A 833 12.04 -7.70 2.42
N ALA A 834 10.77 -7.79 2.02
CA ALA A 834 9.97 -9.01 2.11
C ALA A 834 10.55 -10.17 1.28
N SER A 835 10.97 -9.95 0.04
CA SER A 835 11.51 -11.04 -0.77
C SER A 835 12.91 -11.45 -0.30
N TRP A 836 13.88 -10.55 -0.49
CA TRP A 836 15.28 -10.93 -0.47
C TRP A 836 15.81 -11.24 0.93
N HIS A 837 15.38 -10.50 1.96
CA HIS A 837 15.85 -10.77 3.32
C HIS A 837 15.26 -12.08 3.86
N MET A 838 13.98 -12.39 3.55
CA MET A 838 13.40 -13.68 3.93
C MET A 838 14.14 -14.84 3.25
N GLN A 839 14.43 -14.74 1.95
CA GLN A 839 15.21 -15.75 1.23
C GLN A 839 16.63 -15.90 1.80
N ALA A 840 17.34 -14.78 2.02
CA ALA A 840 18.71 -14.77 2.54
C ALA A 840 18.79 -15.41 3.93
N PHE A 841 17.99 -14.91 4.88
CA PHE A 841 18.06 -15.39 6.26
C PHE A 841 17.44 -16.77 6.45
N SER A 842 16.58 -17.23 5.54
CA SER A 842 16.17 -18.64 5.50
C SER A 842 17.33 -19.58 5.17
N ARG A 843 18.25 -19.17 4.28
CA ARG A 843 19.47 -19.94 3.98
C ARG A 843 20.51 -19.82 5.09
N TRP A 844 20.72 -18.62 5.62
CA TRP A 844 21.64 -18.44 6.76
C TRP A 844 21.20 -19.24 7.98
N TRP A 845 19.90 -19.37 8.24
CA TRP A 845 19.39 -20.26 9.28
C TRP A 845 19.76 -21.73 9.02
N ARG A 846 19.67 -22.23 7.78
CA ARG A 846 20.10 -23.61 7.45
C ARG A 846 21.59 -23.83 7.66
N LEU A 847 22.42 -22.83 7.34
CA LEU A 847 23.87 -22.90 7.51
C LEU A 847 24.32 -22.81 8.98
N SER A 848 23.63 -22.01 9.80
CA SER A 848 24.08 -21.67 11.16
C SER A 848 23.26 -22.32 12.30
N GLY A 849 22.01 -22.67 12.05
CA GLY A 849 21.04 -23.06 13.08
C GLY A 849 20.58 -21.90 13.99
N ASP A 850 21.00 -20.66 13.74
CA ASP A 850 20.70 -19.53 14.62
C ASP A 850 19.21 -19.14 14.57
N GLY A 851 18.49 -19.38 15.65
CA GLY A 851 17.07 -19.05 15.80
C GLY A 851 16.74 -17.57 15.60
N ALA A 852 17.69 -16.65 15.76
CA ALA A 852 17.48 -15.23 15.48
C ALA A 852 17.23 -14.97 13.98
N HIS A 853 17.88 -15.71 13.09
CA HIS A 853 17.62 -15.63 11.64
C HIS A 853 16.19 -16.07 11.32
N ALA A 854 15.73 -17.19 11.89
CA ALA A 854 14.35 -17.66 11.73
C ALA A 854 13.33 -16.65 12.26
N ALA A 855 13.55 -16.12 13.47
CA ALA A 855 12.69 -15.11 14.07
C ALA A 855 12.56 -13.86 13.19
N PHE A 856 13.65 -13.43 12.54
CA PHE A 856 13.61 -12.29 11.63
C PHE A 856 12.80 -12.58 10.36
N VAL A 857 12.96 -13.77 9.77
CA VAL A 857 12.13 -14.21 8.63
C VAL A 857 10.65 -14.19 9.02
N TYR A 858 10.31 -14.70 10.21
CA TYR A 858 8.93 -14.73 10.69
C TYR A 858 8.37 -13.34 10.96
N ALA A 859 9.15 -12.42 11.53
CA ALA A 859 8.71 -11.05 11.74
C ALA A 859 8.33 -10.36 10.43
N ILE A 860 9.12 -10.58 9.37
CA ILE A 860 8.82 -10.04 8.04
C ILE A 860 7.57 -10.69 7.44
N ALA A 861 7.46 -12.03 7.51
CA ALA A 861 6.32 -12.76 6.99
C ALA A 861 5.01 -12.35 7.69
N ASP A 862 4.98 -12.37 9.03
CA ASP A 862 3.79 -12.00 9.80
C ASP A 862 3.35 -10.56 9.51
N TRP A 863 4.30 -9.61 9.40
CA TRP A 863 4.01 -8.24 8.98
C TRP A 863 3.43 -8.17 7.57
N LEU A 864 3.99 -8.90 6.61
CA LEU A 864 3.52 -8.93 5.23
C LEU A 864 2.08 -9.46 5.12
N LEU A 865 1.71 -10.43 5.96
CA LEU A 865 0.38 -11.04 5.98
C LEU A 865 -0.73 -10.03 6.37
N ASP A 866 -0.42 -8.98 7.13
CA ASP A 866 -1.38 -7.91 7.46
C ASP A 866 -1.78 -7.07 6.24
N PHE A 867 -1.07 -7.22 5.12
CA PHE A 867 -1.31 -6.52 3.86
C PHE A 867 -1.82 -7.44 2.74
N GLN A 868 -2.08 -8.72 3.01
CA GLN A 868 -2.65 -9.62 2.01
C GLN A 868 -4.16 -9.43 1.90
N GLU A 869 -4.64 -8.96 0.74
CA GLU A 869 -6.07 -8.73 0.51
C GLU A 869 -6.88 -10.02 0.63
N ALA A 870 -7.81 -10.07 1.59
CA ALA A 870 -8.76 -11.16 1.76
C ALA A 870 -9.56 -11.44 0.47
N LYS A 871 -9.92 -10.37 -0.25
CA LYS A 871 -10.74 -10.40 -1.47
C LYS A 871 -10.04 -11.05 -2.67
N SER A 872 -8.79 -10.68 -2.93
CA SER A 872 -8.08 -11.06 -4.17
C SER A 872 -6.98 -12.10 -3.94
N GLY A 873 -6.41 -12.16 -2.73
CA GLY A 873 -5.19 -12.93 -2.43
C GLY A 873 -3.89 -12.18 -2.72
N GLY A 874 -3.97 -11.06 -3.44
CA GLY A 874 -2.82 -10.20 -3.74
C GLY A 874 -2.34 -9.40 -2.53
N PHE A 875 -1.13 -8.87 -2.61
CA PHE A 875 -0.51 -8.13 -1.51
C PHE A 875 -0.49 -6.63 -1.79
N LEU A 876 -0.90 -5.84 -0.81
CA LEU A 876 -0.76 -4.40 -0.78
C LEU A 876 0.65 -4.02 -0.27
N GLY A 877 1.20 -2.91 -0.76
CA GLY A 877 2.52 -2.48 -0.32
C GLY A 877 2.98 -1.19 -0.96
N ASP A 878 4.08 -0.64 -0.45
CA ASP A 878 4.62 0.63 -0.90
C ASP A 878 5.42 0.55 -2.21
N LEU A 879 5.81 -0.65 -2.66
CA LEU A 879 6.38 -0.85 -4.01
C LEU A 879 5.36 -0.68 -5.14
N GLN A 880 4.07 -0.84 -4.87
CA GLN A 880 3.01 -0.66 -5.86
C GLN A 880 1.75 -0.04 -5.22
N PRO A 881 1.73 1.30 -5.04
CA PRO A 881 0.63 1.98 -4.33
C PRO A 881 -0.71 1.99 -5.07
N GLY A 882 -0.78 1.52 -6.32
CA GLY A 882 -2.03 1.44 -7.10
C GLY A 882 -2.97 0.30 -6.71
N GLY A 883 -2.54 -0.60 -5.80
CA GLY A 883 -3.23 -1.86 -5.49
C GLY A 883 -2.32 -3.06 -5.76
N PRO A 884 -2.78 -4.29 -5.53
CA PRO A 884 -1.94 -5.47 -5.72
C PRO A 884 -1.60 -5.66 -7.21
N GLY A 885 -0.42 -6.18 -7.49
CA GLY A 885 0.03 -6.52 -8.84
C GLY A 885 1.21 -7.47 -8.83
N TYR A 886 2.11 -7.33 -9.80
CA TYR A 886 3.25 -8.24 -10.00
C TYR A 886 4.16 -8.34 -8.75
N THR A 887 4.22 -7.30 -7.91
CA THR A 887 4.97 -7.32 -6.65
C THR A 887 4.49 -8.41 -5.69
N SER A 888 3.25 -8.92 -5.86
CA SER A 888 2.78 -10.11 -5.15
C SER A 888 3.66 -11.32 -5.46
N ALA A 889 4.09 -11.50 -6.71
CA ALA A 889 5.03 -12.58 -7.08
C ALA A 889 6.37 -12.41 -6.35
N LEU A 890 6.90 -11.19 -6.31
CA LEU A 890 8.13 -10.87 -5.56
C LEU A 890 7.99 -11.27 -4.08
N PHE A 891 6.88 -10.90 -3.42
CA PHE A 891 6.68 -11.24 -2.01
C PHE A 891 6.48 -12.74 -1.76
N LEU A 892 5.89 -13.45 -2.72
CA LEU A 892 5.73 -14.90 -2.68
C LEU A 892 7.06 -15.64 -2.70
N GLU A 893 8.12 -15.10 -3.31
CA GLU A 893 9.46 -15.68 -3.21
C GLU A 893 9.94 -15.73 -1.75
N GLY A 894 9.81 -14.61 -1.03
CA GLY A 894 10.18 -14.55 0.39
C GLY A 894 9.25 -15.40 1.27
N LEU A 895 7.94 -15.37 1.02
CA LEU A 895 6.97 -16.15 1.77
C LEU A 895 7.15 -17.66 1.55
N GLY A 896 7.49 -18.09 0.33
CA GLY A 896 7.83 -19.48 0.02
C GLY A 896 9.07 -19.95 0.78
N ALA A 897 10.10 -19.10 0.90
CA ALA A 897 11.25 -19.39 1.74
C ALA A 897 10.87 -19.52 3.22
N ALA A 898 9.98 -18.65 3.72
CA ALA A 898 9.46 -18.71 5.09
C ALA A 898 8.63 -19.98 5.36
N VAL A 899 7.84 -20.45 4.38
CA VAL A 899 7.13 -21.75 4.45
C VAL A 899 8.13 -22.88 4.66
N ARG A 900 9.16 -22.98 3.81
CA ARG A 900 10.17 -24.04 3.93
C ARG A 900 10.93 -23.98 5.24
N LEU A 901 11.25 -22.77 5.71
CA LEU A 901 11.93 -22.60 6.99
C LEU A 901 11.04 -23.07 8.15
N ALA A 902 9.76 -22.68 8.17
CA ALA A 902 8.82 -23.11 9.21
C ALA A 902 8.58 -24.63 9.20
N GLU A 903 8.53 -25.25 8.01
CA GLU A 903 8.46 -26.71 7.87
C GLU A 903 9.73 -27.39 8.43
N ALA A 904 10.91 -26.89 8.06
CA ALA A 904 12.19 -27.43 8.54
C ALA A 904 12.40 -27.21 10.05
N ALA A 905 11.87 -26.13 10.61
CA ALA A 905 11.90 -25.83 12.05
C ALA A 905 10.77 -26.52 12.84
N ALA A 906 9.97 -27.37 12.21
CA ALA A 906 8.83 -28.09 12.81
C ALA A 906 7.73 -27.19 13.41
N GLU A 907 7.53 -25.98 12.89
CA GLU A 907 6.50 -25.04 13.34
C GLU A 907 5.19 -25.16 12.55
N GLY A 908 4.48 -26.28 12.77
CA GLY A 908 3.36 -26.69 11.91
C GLY A 908 2.21 -25.69 11.74
N GLU A 909 1.82 -24.92 12.76
CA GLU A 909 0.76 -23.91 12.62
C GLU A 909 1.19 -22.76 11.71
N ARG A 910 2.41 -22.25 11.92
CA ARG A 910 2.99 -21.15 11.15
C ARG A 910 3.20 -21.56 9.70
N ALA A 911 3.77 -22.74 9.47
CA ALA A 911 3.92 -23.32 8.13
C ALA A 911 2.58 -23.37 7.38
N ARG A 912 1.51 -23.88 8.02
CA ARG A 912 0.16 -23.93 7.41
C ARG A 912 -0.41 -22.54 7.12
N ARG A 913 -0.20 -21.56 8.01
CA ARG A 913 -0.64 -20.17 7.81
C ARG A 913 0.05 -19.55 6.60
N TYR A 914 1.38 -19.66 6.52
CA TYR A 914 2.16 -19.11 5.41
C TYR A 914 1.87 -19.82 4.09
N ARG A 915 1.68 -21.14 4.11
CA ARG A 915 1.32 -21.91 2.90
C ARG A 915 -0.03 -21.48 2.34
N ARG A 916 -1.06 -21.33 3.18
CA ARG A 916 -2.38 -20.79 2.74
C ARG A 916 -2.27 -19.38 2.15
N ALA A 917 -1.46 -18.51 2.76
CA ALA A 917 -1.21 -17.17 2.23
C ALA A 917 -0.48 -17.23 0.88
N TYR A 918 0.53 -18.10 0.76
CA TYR A 918 1.27 -18.32 -0.48
C TYR A 918 0.36 -18.82 -1.62
N ASP A 919 -0.47 -19.83 -1.37
CA ASP A 919 -1.35 -20.41 -2.39
C ASP A 919 -2.41 -19.38 -2.87
N ARG A 920 -2.97 -18.58 -1.96
CA ARG A 920 -3.86 -17.46 -2.31
C ARG A 920 -3.16 -16.40 -3.16
N GLY A 921 -1.91 -16.08 -2.84
CA GLY A 921 -1.12 -15.15 -3.65
C GLY A 921 -0.79 -15.71 -5.04
N LEU A 922 -0.52 -17.01 -5.17
CA LEU A 922 -0.33 -17.63 -6.49
C LEU A 922 -1.60 -17.59 -7.33
N ALA A 923 -2.76 -17.82 -6.72
CA ALA A 923 -4.06 -17.69 -7.40
C ALA A 923 -4.28 -16.25 -7.92
N PHE A 924 -3.89 -15.24 -7.13
CA PHE A 924 -3.89 -13.85 -7.59
C PHE A 924 -2.95 -13.62 -8.77
N VAL A 925 -1.71 -14.13 -8.69
CA VAL A 925 -0.72 -14.02 -9.78
C VAL A 925 -1.22 -14.68 -11.06
N ASP A 926 -1.91 -15.83 -11.01
CA ASP A 926 -2.53 -16.45 -12.18
C ASP A 926 -3.50 -15.51 -12.90
N GLY A 927 -4.28 -14.72 -12.14
CA GLY A 927 -5.17 -13.67 -12.64
C GLY A 927 -4.47 -12.52 -13.38
N LEU A 928 -3.15 -12.40 -13.23
CA LEU A 928 -2.29 -11.45 -13.92
C LEU A 928 -1.48 -12.09 -15.06
N VAL A 929 -1.48 -13.41 -15.22
CA VAL A 929 -0.78 -14.03 -16.34
C VAL A 929 -1.66 -13.98 -17.59
N MET A 930 -1.08 -13.60 -18.73
CA MET A 930 -1.75 -13.70 -20.03
C MET A 930 -1.86 -15.16 -20.46
N GLN A 931 -3.08 -15.61 -20.75
CA GLN A 931 -3.39 -17.02 -21.03
C GLN A 931 -4.09 -17.18 -22.38
N GLU A 932 -4.14 -18.40 -22.92
CA GLU A 932 -4.77 -18.71 -24.22
C GLU A 932 -6.22 -18.20 -24.30
N SER A 933 -6.94 -18.28 -23.17
CA SER A 933 -8.29 -17.72 -23.05
C SER A 933 -8.39 -16.20 -23.27
N MET A 934 -7.31 -15.48 -23.53
CA MET A 934 -7.30 -14.04 -23.81
C MET A 934 -6.87 -13.74 -25.26
N ALA A 935 -6.60 -14.78 -26.05
CA ALA A 935 -6.02 -14.65 -27.38
C ALA A 935 -6.86 -13.82 -28.35
N GLY A 936 -8.19 -13.79 -28.20
CA GLY A 936 -9.09 -12.98 -29.03
C GLY A 936 -8.89 -11.47 -28.90
N LEU A 937 -8.25 -11.00 -27.83
CA LEU A 937 -7.94 -9.58 -27.58
C LEU A 937 -6.47 -9.22 -27.80
N LEU A 938 -5.62 -10.19 -28.14
CA LEU A 938 -4.17 -10.02 -28.24
C LEU A 938 -3.75 -10.09 -29.71
N PRO A 939 -3.17 -9.03 -30.30
CA PRO A 939 -2.71 -9.03 -31.69
C PRO A 939 -1.69 -10.13 -32.01
N ASN A 940 -0.93 -10.58 -31.01
CA ASN A 940 0.10 -11.60 -31.16
C ASN A 940 0.14 -12.53 -29.93
N PRO A 941 -0.85 -13.46 -29.79
CA PRO A 941 -0.96 -14.34 -28.63
C PRO A 941 0.30 -15.17 -28.35
N PRO A 942 1.01 -15.74 -29.36
CA PRO A 942 2.25 -16.46 -29.10
C PRO A 942 3.29 -15.65 -28.32
N TRP A 943 3.41 -14.35 -28.58
CA TRP A 943 4.37 -13.49 -27.85
C TRP A 943 3.85 -13.00 -26.49
N ALA A 944 2.53 -12.89 -26.32
CA ALA A 944 1.90 -12.42 -25.10
C ALA A 944 1.73 -13.51 -24.02
N ILE A 945 1.37 -14.74 -24.40
CA ILE A 945 0.97 -15.78 -23.47
C ILE A 945 2.12 -16.19 -22.56
N GLY A 946 1.84 -16.25 -21.26
CA GLY A 946 2.81 -16.45 -20.18
C GLY A 946 3.42 -15.16 -19.65
N GLY A 947 3.13 -14.02 -20.27
CA GLY A 947 3.52 -12.70 -19.76
C GLY A 947 2.77 -12.37 -18.48
N LEU A 948 3.50 -11.93 -17.45
CA LEU A 948 2.92 -11.43 -16.19
C LEU A 948 2.76 -9.91 -16.32
N ARG A 949 1.52 -9.42 -16.41
CA ARG A 949 1.25 -7.98 -16.45
C ARG A 949 1.49 -7.31 -15.10
N GLN A 950 1.83 -6.02 -15.12
CA GLN A 950 2.09 -5.24 -13.91
C GLN A 950 0.92 -5.29 -12.91
N SER A 951 -0.31 -5.10 -13.38
CA SER A 951 -1.53 -5.17 -12.55
C SER A 951 -2.78 -5.37 -13.42
N HIS A 952 -3.97 -5.45 -12.83
CA HIS A 952 -5.20 -5.42 -13.63
C HIS A 952 -5.37 -4.10 -14.42
N LEU A 953 -4.76 -3.00 -13.97
CA LEU A 953 -4.84 -1.67 -14.57
C LEU A 953 -3.63 -1.29 -15.42
N ASN A 954 -2.68 -2.20 -15.63
CA ASN A 954 -1.58 -1.98 -16.57
C ASN A 954 -1.13 -3.35 -17.10
N ASP A 955 -1.32 -3.54 -18.40
CA ASP A 955 -0.99 -4.75 -19.13
C ASP A 955 0.46 -4.83 -19.63
N GLU A 956 1.28 -3.83 -19.34
CA GLU A 956 2.73 -3.85 -19.57
C GLU A 956 3.34 -5.10 -18.95
N VAL A 957 4.13 -5.82 -19.75
CA VAL A 957 4.91 -6.97 -19.31
C VAL A 957 6.39 -6.59 -19.37
N ARG A 958 6.99 -6.36 -18.20
CA ARG A 958 8.44 -6.26 -18.07
C ARG A 958 9.01 -7.63 -17.74
N ILE A 959 10.21 -7.91 -18.24
CA ILE A 959 10.79 -9.25 -18.14
C ILE A 959 10.99 -9.72 -16.70
N ASP A 960 11.33 -8.80 -15.79
CA ASP A 960 11.49 -9.09 -14.36
C ASP A 960 10.18 -9.49 -13.68
N PHE A 961 9.02 -9.07 -14.19
CA PHE A 961 7.73 -9.52 -13.67
C PHE A 961 7.62 -11.04 -13.85
N VAL A 962 7.92 -11.52 -15.06
CA VAL A 962 7.89 -12.95 -15.41
C VAL A 962 8.97 -13.73 -14.65
N GLN A 963 10.16 -13.15 -14.50
CA GLN A 963 11.23 -13.75 -13.70
C GLN A 963 10.81 -13.93 -12.23
N HIS A 964 10.17 -12.92 -11.61
CA HIS A 964 9.63 -13.03 -10.25
C HIS A 964 8.50 -14.06 -10.17
N GLY A 965 7.60 -14.09 -11.17
CA GLY A 965 6.56 -15.11 -11.28
C GLY A 965 7.13 -16.54 -11.26
N LEU A 966 8.14 -16.79 -12.09
CA LEU A 966 8.81 -18.09 -12.12
C LEU A 966 9.55 -18.37 -10.81
N SER A 967 10.34 -17.42 -10.30
CA SER A 967 11.06 -17.56 -9.03
C SER A 967 10.13 -17.93 -7.87
N ALA A 968 8.98 -17.25 -7.77
CA ALA A 968 7.96 -17.52 -6.76
C ALA A 968 7.46 -18.96 -6.83
N VAL A 969 7.13 -19.46 -8.02
CA VAL A 969 6.68 -20.85 -8.22
C VAL A 969 7.77 -21.84 -7.81
N LEU A 970 9.02 -21.61 -8.22
CA LEU A 970 10.17 -22.48 -7.92
C LEU A 970 10.47 -22.58 -6.42
N GLU A 971 9.98 -21.66 -5.58
CA GLU A 971 10.19 -21.76 -4.13
C GLU A 971 9.56 -22.99 -3.53
N LEU A 972 8.37 -23.43 -3.95
CA LEU A 972 7.69 -24.60 -3.36
C LEU A 972 7.57 -25.80 -4.31
N MET A 973 8.23 -25.76 -5.48
CA MET A 973 8.38 -26.94 -6.34
C MET A 973 9.22 -28.03 -5.63
N PRO A 974 8.94 -29.32 -5.87
CA PRO A 974 9.83 -30.40 -5.48
C PRO A 974 11.24 -30.13 -6.00
N ARG A 975 12.27 -30.42 -5.19
CA ARG A 975 13.66 -30.41 -5.66
C ARG A 975 14.06 -31.85 -5.98
N PRO A 976 14.85 -32.09 -7.04
CA PRO A 976 15.46 -33.40 -7.23
C PRO A 976 16.22 -33.77 -5.95
N GLU A 977 16.09 -35.02 -5.51
CA GLU A 977 16.91 -35.53 -4.41
C GLU A 977 18.38 -35.34 -4.81
N ALA A 978 19.14 -34.62 -4.00
CA ALA A 978 20.57 -34.52 -4.21
C ALA A 978 21.12 -35.95 -4.09
N GLY A 979 21.59 -36.51 -5.21
CA GLY A 979 22.25 -37.82 -5.21
C GLY A 979 23.31 -37.86 -4.11
N ALA A 980 23.18 -38.87 -3.26
CA ALA A 980 24.01 -39.11 -2.08
C ALA A 980 25.51 -39.19 -2.39
#